data_AF-A0AAD6VC45-F1
#
_entry.id   AF-A0AAD6VC45-F1
#
_cell.length_a   1.000
_cell.length_b   1.000
_cell.length_c   1.000
_cell.angle_alpha   90.00
_cell.angle_beta   90.00
_cell.angle_gamma   90.00
#
_symmetry.space_group_name_H-M   'P 1'
#
loop_
_entity.id
_entity.type
_entity.pdbx_description
1 polymer ?
#
loop_
_entity_poly.entity_id
_entity_poly.type
_entity_poly.pdbx_seq_one_letter_code
_entity_poly.pdbx_strand_id
1 'polypeptide(L)'
;MARAGRSVAVLERGEERWPGEYPVTLAEAAGEVHASGNLGHYDGPLRDLDVGKPTGLYHLIVGEGQNAFVANGLGGTSLLNANVFLECDRRTLELPAWPPEIRNDPSTLDAYYAKAAEMLQPAPYPADYPPLRKLAVLEKQAAALGQAHNFYRVPQTTFFRDGLNSSGVRMKASTGSGQDCTGVNDGSKSSVLMNYLPDAWNRGAEIFCECEVRYVHADPRGGYVVFFAWHGDDRSAFKEDFYNTLMWVRARELCFLGAGALGTTEILLRSQAHGLPLSRAVGQKMSGNGDILSFGYNTDQIVNGIGRADPPAADPPGPTITGVIDNRGPDSAPNVLDGYVIEEGAIPQALGALLQSMLELLPGKQRPRPFPAAARLRHLLSATQTRLLGPYSKGGAVNRTQTYLIMSHDSNEAILSLQNDKPYLQFLGVGRTEHVKTLNNVLAKATTALGGTFVNSPFFAAFHQQAEITVHALGGAAMSPDGTGAGGATDHFGRLFTGDGAAVHSGLVCVDGAAVPTALGVNPFATITALAERSVHSIAQERGWAIDTAANGALDLFGLRARTVTMTADMRAASAAISAAAPADGVRYSEIMDGYIHVGDDIGDFVVAENVAKGAASAAKLYMSVDVYSVRNLTHRDERSSFATGSFSCGALSRDPLLVLRGDVQFFSADQSVSDGSNLVYRLTLLSTSGETYILHGYKTIDAETGFSAAHTWTATTTLYTTLTTPDGALVGRGILRISWRNFAPQLKTLGSAGGVGPVAAFVGYFMKRATSFFFGPLRTLQYPSNDTAGYYAKIAPAKTIPLTASDGVGTTMKMWLPQAKDAAHKPKRPLLLIPGASVDDQIFSLPTIPVNAVEYFTALGYQVYVPIPRFGRTPAAELGYTVYDARLDVLAAMQYVHAQHEMKMYVVCHCQGAVATAMGILDGTLTPAWIQGMAVSQVFFKQQFAPLNATKARTSLFPRVYQALAGPWFPMSSSPSTSSAVQGLLDQLLRFYPVGPKSERCSSTVCHRGSLCYGRMWSHANLTHATHARLGDVFGGVHMRLLTHVMRMGIAHEVMDNEFNSLVTDANLRRFAGLPILFLSGGASAVYSPESTSMSYDALRELFGTALYERRVLEGYGHLDTWMGKRSNVDVYPFVAEHVKRCEQDING
;
A
#
# COMPACT_ATOMS: atom_id res chain seq x y z
N MET A 1 13.15 30.37 -1.48
CA MET A 1 14.25 29.37 -1.57
C MET A 1 14.47 28.79 -2.98
N ALA A 2 13.43 28.47 -3.77
CA ALA A 2 13.63 27.97 -5.14
C ALA A 2 14.43 28.95 -6.04
N ARG A 3 14.13 30.26 -5.96
CA ARG A 3 14.92 31.35 -6.55
C ARG A 3 16.40 31.39 -6.12
N ALA A 4 16.75 30.75 -5.00
CA ALA A 4 18.12 30.65 -4.48
C ALA A 4 18.84 29.36 -4.94
N GLY A 5 18.32 28.68 -5.96
CA GLY A 5 18.93 27.48 -6.52
C GLY A 5 18.56 26.16 -5.82
N ARG A 6 17.83 26.21 -4.70
CA ARG A 6 17.56 25.06 -3.83
C ARG A 6 16.42 24.16 -4.35
N SER A 7 16.52 22.86 -4.09
CA SER A 7 15.40 21.91 -4.26
C SER A 7 14.41 22.08 -3.12
N VAL A 8 13.13 22.29 -3.44
CA VAL A 8 12.07 22.61 -2.48
C VAL A 8 10.90 21.67 -2.71
N ALA A 9 10.40 21.07 -1.62
CA ALA A 9 9.13 20.35 -1.58
C ALA A 9 8.16 21.13 -0.69
N VAL A 10 6.94 21.37 -1.17
CA VAL A 10 5.84 21.98 -0.43
C VAL A 10 4.83 20.89 -0.13
N LEU A 11 4.49 20.70 1.15
CA LEU A 11 3.45 19.78 1.59
C LEU A 11 2.24 20.60 2.04
N GLU A 12 1.09 20.37 1.40
CA GLU A 12 -0.18 21.04 1.68
C GLU A 12 -1.22 20.01 2.12
N ARG A 13 -1.97 20.30 3.19
CA ARG A 13 -3.03 19.40 3.69
C ARG A 13 -4.25 19.37 2.78
N GLY A 14 -4.67 20.52 2.25
CA GLY A 14 -5.84 20.62 1.39
C GLY A 14 -5.57 20.25 -0.07
N GLU A 15 -6.60 20.38 -0.88
CA GLU A 15 -6.57 20.15 -2.32
C GLU A 15 -6.10 21.40 -3.09
N GLU A 16 -5.66 21.22 -4.33
CA GLU A 16 -5.48 22.32 -5.28
C GLU A 16 -6.86 22.70 -5.86
N ARG A 17 -7.22 23.99 -5.80
CA ARG A 17 -8.49 24.52 -6.33
C ARG A 17 -8.28 25.81 -7.07
N TRP A 18 -8.58 25.80 -8.37
CA TRP A 18 -8.45 26.95 -9.26
C TRP A 18 -9.70 27.83 -9.26
N PRO A 19 -9.57 29.13 -9.61
CA PRO A 19 -10.73 29.96 -9.90
C PRO A 19 -11.64 29.28 -10.93
N GLY A 20 -12.90 29.08 -10.56
CA GLY A 20 -13.88 28.27 -11.29
C GLY A 20 -14.37 27.05 -10.48
N GLU A 21 -13.57 26.60 -9.50
CA GLU A 21 -13.84 25.40 -8.71
C GLU A 21 -14.30 25.70 -7.27
N TYR A 22 -14.33 26.97 -6.85
CA TYR A 22 -14.77 27.35 -5.51
C TYR A 22 -16.30 27.19 -5.35
N PRO A 23 -16.78 26.62 -4.23
CA PRO A 23 -18.20 26.50 -3.95
C PRO A 23 -18.95 27.84 -3.97
N VAL A 24 -20.08 27.91 -4.65
CA VAL A 24 -20.93 29.11 -4.75
C VAL A 24 -22.19 28.98 -3.89
N THR A 25 -22.76 27.77 -3.84
CA THR A 25 -24.00 27.49 -3.11
C THR A 25 -23.73 26.88 -1.74
N LEU A 26 -24.73 26.94 -0.85
CA LEU A 26 -24.65 26.30 0.46
C LEU A 26 -24.44 24.78 0.37
N ALA A 27 -25.05 24.13 -0.62
CA ALA A 27 -24.94 22.68 -0.80
C ALA A 27 -23.54 22.25 -1.23
N GLU A 28 -22.93 22.99 -2.17
CA GLU A 28 -21.53 22.79 -2.57
C GLU A 28 -20.59 23.07 -1.39
N ALA A 29 -20.79 24.17 -0.67
CA ALA A 29 -19.94 24.56 0.44
C ALA A 29 -19.99 23.55 1.60
N ALA A 30 -21.16 22.98 1.89
CA ALA A 30 -21.33 21.99 2.95
C ALA A 30 -20.48 20.72 2.75
N GLY A 31 -20.19 20.32 1.49
CA GLY A 31 -19.32 19.20 1.18
C GLY A 31 -17.84 19.45 1.49
N GLU A 32 -17.45 20.71 1.66
CA GLU A 32 -16.08 21.16 1.90
C GLU A 32 -15.83 21.60 3.34
N VAL A 33 -16.80 21.43 4.24
CA VAL A 33 -16.64 21.79 5.65
C VAL A 33 -15.93 20.70 6.44
N HIS A 34 -14.95 21.12 7.24
CA HIS A 34 -14.37 20.39 8.36
C HIS A 34 -14.65 21.17 9.64
N ALA A 35 -15.12 20.50 10.68
CA ALA A 35 -15.20 21.06 12.02
C ALA A 35 -14.45 20.18 13.01
N SER A 36 -13.51 20.78 13.74
CA SER A 36 -12.68 20.10 14.74
C SER A 36 -12.64 20.87 16.06
N GLY A 37 -12.04 20.30 17.11
CA GLY A 37 -11.84 20.93 18.41
C GLY A 37 -12.60 20.22 19.53
N ASN A 38 -13.09 20.96 20.52
CA ASN A 38 -13.75 20.37 21.69
C ASN A 38 -15.04 21.11 22.07
N LEU A 39 -16.07 20.36 22.45
CA LEU A 39 -17.34 20.86 22.95
C LEU A 39 -17.44 20.60 24.46
N GLY A 40 -17.63 21.64 25.27
CA GLY A 40 -17.79 21.52 26.73
C GLY A 40 -17.48 22.81 27.48
N HIS A 41 -17.61 22.78 28.81
CA HIS A 41 -17.22 23.88 29.71
C HIS A 41 -15.96 23.49 30.49
N TYR A 42 -15.18 24.47 30.97
CA TYR A 42 -14.03 24.26 31.86
C TYR A 42 -14.31 23.29 33.03
N ASP A 43 -15.53 23.33 33.58
CA ASP A 43 -15.95 22.52 34.75
C ASP A 43 -16.67 21.21 34.38
N GLY A 44 -16.76 20.86 33.09
CA GLY A 44 -17.55 19.74 32.58
C GLY A 44 -16.74 18.79 31.69
N PRO A 45 -17.32 17.63 31.30
CA PRO A 45 -16.64 16.71 30.39
C PRO A 45 -16.52 17.33 29.00
N LEU A 46 -15.29 17.52 28.53
CA LEU A 46 -14.98 17.88 27.15
C LEU A 46 -15.32 16.71 26.22
N ARG A 47 -15.93 17.00 25.08
CA ARG A 47 -16.20 16.04 24.01
C ARG A 47 -15.46 16.46 22.75
N ASP A 48 -14.66 15.56 22.21
CA ASP A 48 -13.95 15.80 20.97
C ASP A 48 -14.94 15.96 19.81
N LEU A 49 -14.71 16.98 18.99
CA LEU A 49 -15.41 17.24 17.74
C LEU A 49 -14.43 17.00 16.60
N ASP A 50 -14.80 16.13 15.66
CA ASP A 50 -14.07 15.93 14.41
C ASP A 50 -15.06 15.39 13.36
N VAL A 51 -15.61 16.28 12.56
CA VAL A 51 -16.69 15.98 11.60
C VAL A 51 -16.45 16.69 10.27
N GLY A 52 -16.90 16.08 9.18
CA GLY A 52 -16.71 16.63 7.83
C GLY A 52 -15.46 16.08 7.14
N LYS A 53 -14.99 16.79 6.12
CA LYS A 53 -13.87 16.37 5.25
C LYS A 53 -12.56 17.03 5.72
N PRO A 54 -11.57 16.30 6.28
CA PRO A 54 -10.34 16.90 6.79
C PRO A 54 -9.52 17.72 5.77
N THR A 55 -9.61 17.36 4.48
CA THR A 55 -8.99 18.09 3.36
C THR A 55 -9.91 19.16 2.75
N GLY A 56 -11.12 19.32 3.28
CA GLY A 56 -12.12 20.25 2.79
C GLY A 56 -11.71 21.71 3.00
N LEU A 57 -12.12 22.56 2.05
CA LEU A 57 -11.68 23.96 1.96
C LEU A 57 -11.94 24.79 3.22
N TYR A 58 -13.05 24.55 3.92
CA TYR A 58 -13.49 25.38 5.05
C TYR A 58 -13.29 24.65 6.37
N HIS A 59 -12.44 25.18 7.25
CA HIS A 59 -12.16 24.54 8.53
C HIS A 59 -12.55 25.44 9.71
N LEU A 60 -13.58 25.01 10.44
CA LEU A 60 -14.01 25.62 11.70
C LEU A 60 -13.40 24.88 12.88
N ILE A 61 -12.57 25.57 13.66
CA ILE A 61 -11.96 25.04 14.87
C ILE A 61 -12.74 25.59 16.06
N VAL A 62 -13.43 24.70 16.77
CA VAL A 62 -14.23 25.02 17.93
C VAL A 62 -13.33 25.01 19.17
N GLY A 63 -13.12 26.20 19.72
CA GLY A 63 -12.31 26.43 20.90
C GLY A 63 -13.16 26.82 22.10
N GLU A 64 -12.56 26.77 23.28
CA GLU A 64 -13.15 27.33 24.49
C GLU A 64 -12.99 28.86 24.47
N GLY A 65 -14.12 29.58 24.47
CA GLY A 65 -14.15 31.05 24.52
C GLY A 65 -14.11 31.75 23.15
N GLN A 66 -13.36 31.25 22.17
CA GLN A 66 -13.37 31.78 20.79
C GLN A 66 -13.12 30.67 19.78
N ASN A 67 -13.84 30.72 18.65
CA ASN A 67 -13.68 29.80 17.53
C ASN A 67 -12.71 30.40 16.49
N ALA A 68 -12.02 29.55 15.73
CA ALA A 68 -11.19 29.99 14.61
C ALA A 68 -11.71 29.43 13.28
N PHE A 69 -11.66 30.24 12.22
CA PHE A 69 -11.98 29.81 10.85
C PHE A 69 -10.77 29.96 9.94
N VAL A 70 -10.34 28.84 9.36
CA VAL A 70 -9.17 28.75 8.49
C VAL A 70 -9.52 28.01 7.19
N ALA A 71 -8.61 28.07 6.22
CA ALA A 71 -8.76 27.39 4.95
C ALA A 71 -7.78 26.22 4.84
N ASN A 72 -8.20 25.13 4.20
CA ASN A 72 -7.30 24.08 3.73
C ASN A 72 -7.27 24.10 2.20
N GLY A 73 -6.08 24.17 1.60
CA GLY A 73 -5.96 24.19 0.16
C GLY A 73 -4.67 24.85 -0.27
N LEU A 74 -4.21 24.54 -1.48
CA LEU A 74 -2.96 25.08 -1.99
C LEU A 74 -3.04 26.61 -2.10
N GLY A 75 -2.36 27.31 -1.18
CA GLY A 75 -2.44 28.76 -0.99
C GLY A 75 -3.02 29.20 0.37
N GLY A 76 -3.52 28.26 1.18
CA GLY A 76 -4.01 28.49 2.53
C GLY A 76 -5.15 29.50 2.61
N THR A 77 -5.17 30.30 3.68
CA THR A 77 -6.23 31.31 3.89
C THR A 77 -6.23 32.43 2.86
N SER A 78 -5.20 32.58 2.02
CA SER A 78 -5.24 33.54 0.90
C SER A 78 -6.33 33.19 -0.13
N LEU A 79 -6.78 31.94 -0.17
CA LEU A 79 -7.93 31.54 -0.98
C LEU A 79 -9.23 32.18 -0.49
N LEU A 80 -9.35 32.40 0.84
CA LEU A 80 -10.58 32.85 1.51
C LEU A 80 -10.48 34.23 2.18
N ASN A 81 -9.31 34.87 2.25
CA ASN A 81 -9.20 36.16 2.92
C ASN A 81 -9.92 37.28 2.14
N ALA A 82 -10.14 38.44 2.77
CA ALA A 82 -10.80 39.57 2.12
C ALA A 82 -9.84 40.52 1.36
N ASN A 83 -8.66 40.05 0.97
CA ASN A 83 -7.66 40.77 0.16
C ASN A 83 -6.99 42.01 0.79
N VAL A 84 -7.31 42.40 2.03
CA VAL A 84 -6.82 43.65 2.64
C VAL A 84 -5.32 43.63 2.98
N PHE A 85 -4.53 44.46 2.30
CA PHE A 85 -3.10 44.62 2.57
C PHE A 85 -2.84 45.85 3.42
N LEU A 86 -2.79 45.71 4.75
CA LEU A 86 -2.47 46.81 5.65
C LEU A 86 -1.23 46.50 6.48
N GLU A 87 -0.33 47.48 6.56
CA GLU A 87 0.87 47.39 7.39
C GLU A 87 0.51 47.55 8.88
N CYS A 88 1.35 46.96 9.74
CA CYS A 88 1.20 47.10 11.18
C CYS A 88 1.52 48.54 11.62
N ASP A 89 0.81 49.06 12.63
CA ASP A 89 1.22 50.33 13.25
C ASP A 89 2.62 50.16 13.85
N ARG A 90 3.53 51.10 13.57
CA ARG A 90 4.90 51.10 14.12
C ARG A 90 4.87 51.05 15.65
N ARG A 91 3.90 51.71 16.28
CA ARG A 91 3.73 51.69 17.74
C ARG A 91 3.41 50.29 18.27
N THR A 92 2.76 49.45 17.47
CA THR A 92 2.50 48.05 17.80
C THR A 92 3.78 47.21 17.70
N LEU A 93 4.64 47.50 16.72
CA LEU A 93 5.96 46.85 16.59
C LEU A 93 6.92 47.25 17.72
N GLU A 94 6.74 48.43 18.32
CA GLU A 94 7.49 48.92 19.48
C GLU A 94 7.06 48.27 20.82
N LEU A 95 5.97 47.50 20.83
CA LEU A 95 5.50 46.84 22.05
C LEU A 95 6.57 45.89 22.64
N PRO A 96 6.66 45.76 23.97
CA PRO A 96 7.66 44.89 24.61
C PRO A 96 7.63 43.42 24.19
N ALA A 97 6.51 42.94 23.64
CA ALA A 97 6.36 41.58 23.13
C ALA A 97 7.24 41.28 21.91
N TRP A 98 7.62 42.30 21.14
CA TRP A 98 8.51 42.13 19.99
C TRP A 98 9.99 42.03 20.40
N PRO A 99 10.81 41.32 19.62
CA PRO A 99 12.25 41.22 19.87
C PRO A 99 12.94 42.60 19.74
N PRO A 100 14.05 42.84 20.47
CA PRO A 100 14.82 44.09 20.42
C PRO A 100 15.12 44.58 18.99
N GLU A 101 15.43 43.66 18.09
CA GLU A 101 15.79 43.93 16.69
C GLU A 101 14.64 44.52 15.87
N ILE A 102 13.40 44.37 16.31
CA ILE A 102 12.22 44.96 15.67
C ILE A 102 11.67 46.11 16.52
N ARG A 103 11.53 45.93 17.84
CA ARG A 103 10.91 46.96 18.69
C ARG A 103 11.73 48.23 18.82
N ASN A 104 13.06 48.14 18.75
CA ASN A 104 13.93 49.32 18.85
C ASN A 104 14.05 50.05 17.51
N ASP A 105 13.80 49.34 16.40
CA ASP A 105 13.81 49.90 15.04
C ASP A 105 12.76 49.20 14.15
N PRO A 106 11.49 49.61 14.23
CA PRO A 106 10.42 49.05 13.41
C PRO A 106 10.65 49.21 11.90
N SER A 107 11.44 50.20 11.49
CA SER A 107 11.72 50.49 10.07
C SER A 107 12.48 49.36 9.36
N THR A 108 13.08 48.45 10.13
CA THR A 108 13.71 47.23 9.61
C THR A 108 12.75 46.33 8.83
N LEU A 109 11.43 46.47 9.02
CA LEU A 109 10.42 45.75 8.25
C LEU A 109 9.98 46.46 6.97
N ASP A 110 10.24 47.77 6.81
CA ASP A 110 9.76 48.59 5.68
C ASP A 110 10.17 47.99 4.32
N ALA A 111 11.42 47.54 4.20
CA ALA A 111 11.93 46.93 2.97
C ALA A 111 11.23 45.61 2.62
N TYR A 112 10.77 44.87 3.63
CA TYR A 112 10.09 43.60 3.44
C TYR A 112 8.59 43.78 3.20
N TYR A 113 7.96 44.80 3.78
CA TYR A 113 6.62 45.25 3.37
C TYR A 113 6.61 45.70 1.91
N ALA A 114 7.61 46.48 1.48
CA ALA A 114 7.75 46.89 0.09
C ALA A 114 7.89 45.68 -0.87
N LYS A 115 8.69 44.68 -0.48
CA LYS A 115 8.84 43.44 -1.26
C LYS A 115 7.56 42.61 -1.33
N ALA A 116 6.83 42.50 -0.20
CA ALA A 116 5.52 41.87 -0.17
C ALA A 116 4.54 42.60 -1.08
N ALA A 117 4.52 43.93 -1.04
CA ALA A 117 3.68 44.76 -1.92
C ALA A 117 4.06 44.64 -3.40
N GLU A 118 5.35 44.51 -3.73
CA GLU A 118 5.81 44.26 -5.11
C GLU A 118 5.25 42.94 -5.66
N MET A 119 5.28 41.87 -4.86
CA MET A 119 4.75 40.57 -5.25
C MET A 119 3.22 40.57 -5.29
N LEU A 120 2.55 41.09 -4.26
CA LEU A 120 1.10 40.99 -4.09
C LEU A 120 0.30 42.08 -4.83
N GLN A 121 0.96 43.17 -5.23
CA GLN A 121 0.44 44.29 -5.99
C GLN A 121 -0.88 44.87 -5.42
N PRO A 122 -0.90 45.27 -4.14
CA PRO A 122 -2.11 45.78 -3.52
C PRO A 122 -2.50 47.14 -4.10
N ALA A 123 -3.80 47.32 -4.39
CA ALA A 123 -4.35 48.58 -4.92
C ALA A 123 -5.71 48.90 -4.29
N PRO A 124 -6.04 50.17 -4.03
CA PRO A 124 -7.36 50.55 -3.53
C PRO A 124 -8.44 50.36 -4.61
N TYR A 125 -9.70 50.26 -4.19
CA TYR A 125 -10.82 50.19 -5.11
C TYR A 125 -10.89 51.43 -6.03
N PRO A 126 -10.89 51.28 -7.36
CA PRO A 126 -10.74 52.41 -8.27
C PRO A 126 -11.92 53.39 -8.22
N ALA A 127 -11.67 54.67 -8.50
CA ALA A 127 -12.72 55.69 -8.55
C ALA A 127 -13.57 55.61 -9.83
N ASP A 128 -13.01 55.03 -10.90
CA ASP A 128 -13.64 54.76 -12.20
C ASP A 128 -14.42 53.44 -12.25
N TYR A 129 -14.42 52.66 -11.16
CA TYR A 129 -15.24 51.46 -10.99
C TYR A 129 -16.64 51.80 -10.46
N PRO A 130 -17.64 50.89 -10.60
CA PRO A 130 -19.01 51.14 -10.13
C PRO A 130 -19.08 51.57 -8.65
N PRO A 131 -19.86 52.60 -8.30
CA PRO A 131 -19.96 53.05 -6.92
C PRO A 131 -20.62 51.97 -6.03
N LEU A 132 -19.98 51.65 -4.90
CA LEU A 132 -20.46 50.62 -3.99
C LEU A 132 -21.30 51.22 -2.86
N ARG A 133 -22.52 50.69 -2.68
CA ARG A 133 -23.44 51.16 -1.64
C ARG A 133 -22.92 50.89 -0.22
N LYS A 134 -22.32 49.73 0.03
CA LYS A 134 -21.73 49.37 1.33
C LYS A 134 -20.61 50.31 1.76
N LEU A 135 -19.74 50.69 0.82
CA LEU A 135 -18.68 51.68 1.05
C LEU A 135 -19.25 53.06 1.40
N ALA A 136 -20.25 53.53 0.63
CA ALA A 136 -20.90 54.82 0.90
C ALA A 136 -21.66 54.84 2.24
N VAL A 137 -22.16 53.68 2.70
CA VAL A 137 -22.77 53.54 4.03
C VAL A 137 -21.70 53.67 5.12
N LEU A 138 -20.56 52.99 5.00
CA LEU A 138 -19.45 53.12 5.95
C LEU A 138 -18.92 54.56 6.03
N GLU A 139 -18.78 55.25 4.89
CA GLU A 139 -18.37 56.67 4.85
C GLU A 139 -19.33 57.57 5.64
N LYS A 140 -20.65 57.38 5.48
CA LYS A 140 -21.67 58.10 6.26
C LYS A 140 -21.58 57.78 7.75
N GLN A 141 -21.24 56.54 8.09
CA GLN A 141 -21.06 56.13 9.49
C GLN A 141 -19.82 56.75 10.11
N ALA A 142 -18.71 56.80 9.36
CA ALA A 142 -17.51 57.52 9.78
C ALA A 142 -17.83 58.99 10.07
N ALA A 143 -18.57 59.66 9.19
CA ALA A 143 -19.02 61.04 9.41
C ALA A 143 -19.91 61.18 10.66
N ALA A 144 -20.86 60.27 10.85
CA ALA A 144 -21.75 60.27 12.03
C ALA A 144 -21.01 60.02 13.35
N LEU A 145 -19.89 59.30 13.31
CA LEU A 145 -19.00 59.07 14.45
C LEU A 145 -18.00 60.22 14.69
N GLY A 146 -17.91 61.21 13.78
CA GLY A 146 -16.87 62.24 13.82
C GLY A 146 -15.50 61.74 13.35
N GLN A 147 -15.44 60.59 12.69
CA GLN A 147 -14.24 59.87 12.25
C GLN A 147 -14.05 59.92 10.73
N ALA A 148 -14.62 60.91 10.04
CA ALA A 148 -14.51 61.02 8.57
C ALA A 148 -13.06 61.13 8.06
N HIS A 149 -12.16 61.71 8.86
CA HIS A 149 -10.73 61.83 8.53
C HIS A 149 -9.97 60.49 8.63
N ASN A 150 -10.55 59.50 9.33
CA ASN A 150 -9.97 58.15 9.47
C ASN A 150 -10.50 57.18 8.42
N PHE A 151 -11.44 57.61 7.58
CA PHE A 151 -12.03 56.78 6.54
C PHE A 151 -11.23 56.84 5.24
N TYR A 152 -10.88 55.68 4.69
CA TYR A 152 -10.26 55.58 3.35
C TYR A 152 -10.57 54.24 2.67
N ARG A 153 -10.30 54.17 1.36
CA ARG A 153 -10.39 52.93 0.58
C ARG A 153 -9.14 52.11 0.81
N VAL A 154 -9.32 50.90 1.32
CA VAL A 154 -8.20 50.06 1.73
C VAL A 154 -7.48 49.47 0.51
N PRO A 155 -6.14 49.44 0.49
CA PRO A 155 -5.38 48.71 -0.52
C PRO A 155 -5.67 47.20 -0.41
N GLN A 156 -5.94 46.56 -1.55
CA GLN A 156 -6.31 45.16 -1.62
C GLN A 156 -5.61 44.42 -2.75
N THR A 157 -5.34 43.12 -2.55
CA THR A 157 -4.71 42.21 -3.53
C THR A 157 -5.70 41.70 -4.58
N THR A 158 -6.51 42.61 -5.12
CA THR A 158 -7.57 42.36 -6.11
C THR A 158 -7.25 43.10 -7.40
N PHE A 159 -7.31 42.41 -8.54
CA PHE A 159 -7.12 43.03 -9.84
C PHE A 159 -8.43 43.63 -10.35
N PHE A 160 -8.41 44.91 -10.68
CA PHE A 160 -9.55 45.62 -11.29
C PHE A 160 -9.41 45.79 -12.80
N ARG A 161 -8.32 45.28 -13.38
CA ARG A 161 -8.05 45.31 -14.82
C ARG A 161 -7.34 44.01 -15.20
N ASP A 162 -7.66 43.47 -16.38
CA ASP A 162 -6.95 42.32 -16.93
C ASP A 162 -5.45 42.66 -17.08
N GLY A 163 -4.58 41.74 -16.66
CA GLY A 163 -3.15 42.03 -16.63
C GLY A 163 -2.29 40.83 -16.27
N LEU A 164 -0.97 40.99 -16.38
CA LEU A 164 -0.04 40.05 -15.76
C LEU A 164 0.29 40.56 -14.36
N ASN A 165 0.34 39.65 -13.39
CA ASN A 165 0.87 39.98 -12.07
C ASN A 165 2.41 39.89 -12.06
N SER A 166 2.99 40.24 -10.92
CA SER A 166 4.45 40.22 -10.66
C SER A 166 5.13 38.86 -10.89
N SER A 167 4.43 37.74 -10.65
CA SER A 167 4.98 36.39 -10.83
C SER A 167 4.88 35.89 -12.27
N GLY A 168 4.09 36.56 -13.12
CA GLY A 168 3.88 36.20 -14.51
C GLY A 168 2.55 35.53 -14.83
N VAL A 169 1.63 35.46 -13.86
CA VAL A 169 0.31 34.86 -14.03
C VAL A 169 -0.69 35.87 -14.61
N ARG A 170 -1.54 35.41 -15.53
CA ARG A 170 -2.61 36.23 -16.13
C ARG A 170 -3.77 36.36 -15.15
N MET A 171 -4.03 37.58 -14.70
CA MET A 171 -5.13 37.94 -13.82
C MET A 171 -6.28 38.59 -14.60
N LYS A 172 -7.49 38.49 -14.05
CA LYS A 172 -8.72 39.07 -14.60
C LYS A 172 -9.23 40.25 -13.78
N ALA A 173 -9.97 41.15 -14.43
CA ALA A 173 -10.65 42.23 -13.75
C ALA A 173 -11.77 41.70 -12.84
N SER A 174 -11.84 42.21 -11.61
CA SER A 174 -12.86 41.83 -10.64
C SER A 174 -14.26 42.18 -11.14
N THR A 175 -15.16 41.23 -10.95
CA THR A 175 -16.60 41.38 -11.20
C THR A 175 -17.33 42.09 -10.05
N GLY A 176 -16.66 42.27 -8.90
CA GLY A 176 -17.29 42.80 -7.69
C GLY A 176 -18.32 41.85 -7.09
N SER A 177 -18.06 40.54 -7.14
CA SER A 177 -18.98 39.49 -6.70
C SER A 177 -19.25 39.45 -5.19
N GLY A 178 -18.31 39.91 -4.35
CA GLY A 178 -18.44 39.85 -2.88
C GLY A 178 -18.37 38.44 -2.31
N GLN A 179 -17.71 37.53 -3.03
CA GLN A 179 -17.58 36.11 -2.70
C GLN A 179 -16.21 35.76 -2.08
N ASP A 180 -15.37 36.75 -1.79
CA ASP A 180 -13.95 36.55 -1.45
C ASP A 180 -13.74 35.60 -0.26
N CYS A 181 -14.66 35.62 0.72
CA CYS A 181 -14.64 34.79 1.93
C CYS A 181 -14.99 33.30 1.73
N THR A 182 -15.47 32.91 0.55
CA THR A 182 -15.70 31.50 0.17
C THR A 182 -14.84 31.07 -1.03
N GLY A 183 -13.90 31.92 -1.45
CA GLY A 183 -13.18 31.76 -2.71
C GLY A 183 -13.94 32.40 -3.86
N VAL A 184 -13.20 33.12 -4.72
CA VAL A 184 -13.75 33.89 -5.83
C VAL A 184 -13.34 33.27 -7.17
N ASN A 185 -14.33 33.03 -8.03
CA ASN A 185 -14.15 32.29 -9.28
C ASN A 185 -13.83 33.17 -10.50
N ASP A 186 -13.83 34.50 -10.36
CA ASP A 186 -13.63 35.42 -11.50
C ASP A 186 -12.15 35.61 -11.91
N GLY A 187 -11.21 35.01 -11.17
CA GLY A 187 -9.78 35.09 -11.45
C GLY A 187 -9.13 36.44 -11.11
N SER A 188 -9.79 37.29 -10.33
CA SER A 188 -9.28 38.63 -9.97
C SER A 188 -8.42 38.67 -8.70
N LYS A 189 -8.52 37.65 -7.85
CA LYS A 189 -7.83 37.58 -6.57
C LYS A 189 -6.38 37.12 -6.73
N SER A 190 -5.42 37.95 -6.31
CA SER A 190 -4.00 37.59 -6.30
C SER A 190 -3.67 36.79 -5.03
N SER A 191 -4.24 35.59 -4.93
CA SER A 191 -3.96 34.64 -3.83
C SER A 191 -2.55 34.06 -3.96
N VAL A 192 -2.05 33.41 -2.90
CA VAL A 192 -0.73 32.75 -2.89
C VAL A 192 -0.62 31.66 -3.98
N LEU A 193 -1.76 31.02 -4.32
CA LEU A 193 -1.90 30.11 -5.46
C LEU A 193 -1.61 30.79 -6.81
N MET A 194 -1.83 32.09 -6.92
CA MET A 194 -1.69 32.86 -8.16
C MET A 194 -0.41 33.69 -8.22
N ASN A 195 0.40 33.75 -7.15
CA ASN A 195 1.65 34.53 -7.12
C ASN A 195 2.89 33.72 -6.68
N TYR A 196 3.16 33.60 -5.38
CA TYR A 196 4.35 32.99 -4.79
C TYR A 196 4.52 31.51 -5.18
N LEU A 197 3.42 30.74 -5.26
CA LEU A 197 3.50 29.31 -5.60
C LEU A 197 3.81 29.06 -7.08
N PRO A 198 3.15 29.73 -8.06
CA PRO A 198 3.55 29.68 -9.46
C PRO A 198 5.00 30.09 -9.69
N ASP A 199 5.47 31.13 -8.99
CA ASP A 199 6.87 31.53 -9.04
C ASP A 199 7.80 30.40 -8.54
N ALA A 200 7.51 29.85 -7.36
CA ALA A 200 8.29 28.76 -6.80
C ALA A 200 8.31 27.51 -7.70
N TRP A 201 7.15 27.11 -8.25
CA TRP A 201 7.01 25.99 -9.17
C TRP A 201 7.82 26.20 -10.44
N ASN A 202 7.72 27.38 -11.07
CA ASN A 202 8.48 27.72 -12.27
C ASN A 202 10.00 27.65 -12.02
N ARG A 203 10.42 27.96 -10.79
CA ARG A 203 11.81 27.88 -10.31
C ARG A 203 12.23 26.49 -9.80
N GLY A 204 11.39 25.47 -9.94
CA GLY A 204 11.71 24.06 -9.71
C GLY A 204 11.22 23.49 -8.38
N ALA A 205 10.36 24.18 -7.63
CA ALA A 205 9.69 23.60 -6.46
C ALA A 205 8.73 22.49 -6.88
N GLU A 206 8.58 21.48 -6.03
CA GLU A 206 7.62 20.39 -6.15
C GLU A 206 6.55 20.58 -5.07
N ILE A 207 5.28 20.40 -5.44
CA ILE A 207 4.13 20.69 -4.58
C ILE A 207 3.32 19.41 -4.45
N PHE A 208 2.99 19.03 -3.22
CA PHE A 208 2.25 17.83 -2.88
C PHE A 208 1.05 18.22 -2.01
N CYS A 209 -0.14 18.08 -2.58
CA CYS A 209 -1.41 18.32 -1.89
C CYS A 209 -1.86 17.09 -1.09
N GLU A 210 -2.88 17.26 -0.26
CA GLU A 210 -3.44 16.20 0.59
C GLU A 210 -2.44 15.55 1.56
N CYS A 211 -1.34 16.24 1.84
CA CYS A 211 -0.24 15.80 2.68
C CYS A 211 -0.30 16.54 4.03
N GLU A 212 -0.92 15.91 5.02
CA GLU A 212 -1.04 16.44 6.38
C GLU A 212 0.22 16.12 7.18
N VAL A 213 1.11 17.10 7.34
CA VAL A 213 2.26 16.97 8.23
C VAL A 213 1.80 16.77 9.67
N ARG A 214 2.31 15.72 10.32
CA ARG A 214 1.97 15.37 11.71
C ARG A 214 3.05 15.84 12.68
N TYR A 215 4.32 15.53 12.41
CA TYR A 215 5.44 15.94 13.26
C TYR A 215 6.77 15.93 12.50
N VAL A 216 7.80 16.52 13.12
CA VAL A 216 9.15 16.64 12.56
C VAL A 216 10.16 16.09 13.56
N HIS A 217 11.14 15.32 13.07
CA HIS A 217 12.30 14.86 13.82
C HIS A 217 13.58 15.49 13.29
N ALA A 218 14.55 15.70 14.18
CA ALA A 218 15.93 15.96 13.77
C ALA A 218 16.55 14.67 13.19
N ASP A 219 17.19 14.76 12.03
CA ASP A 219 17.91 13.63 11.44
C ASP A 219 19.33 13.56 12.01
N PRO A 220 19.79 12.42 12.55
CA PRO A 220 21.17 12.24 13.03
C PRO A 220 22.25 12.56 12.00
N ARG A 221 21.93 12.50 10.70
CA ARG A 221 22.82 12.84 9.58
C ARG A 221 22.77 14.32 9.19
N GLY A 222 22.06 15.14 9.96
CA GLY A 222 21.75 16.54 9.66
C GLY A 222 20.46 16.71 8.86
N GLY A 223 19.79 17.84 9.12
CA GLY A 223 18.46 18.17 8.59
C GLY A 223 17.31 17.60 9.43
N TYR A 224 16.17 17.39 8.79
CA TYR A 224 14.92 17.00 9.44
C TYR A 224 14.18 15.92 8.64
N VAL A 225 13.52 15.01 9.34
CA VAL A 225 12.55 14.07 8.77
C VAL A 225 11.16 14.56 9.10
N VAL A 226 10.34 14.81 8.07
CA VAL A 226 8.98 15.32 8.19
C VAL A 226 8.02 14.17 7.93
N PHE A 227 7.24 13.80 8.95
CA PHE A 227 6.25 12.73 8.87
C PHE A 227 4.87 13.31 8.54
N PHE A 228 4.18 12.69 7.59
CA PHE A 228 2.88 13.15 7.11
C PHE A 228 1.92 12.00 6.83
N ALA A 229 0.63 12.28 7.01
CA ALA A 229 -0.47 11.43 6.58
C ALA A 229 -0.94 11.89 5.20
N TRP A 230 -1.02 10.97 4.23
CA TRP A 230 -1.43 11.30 2.87
C TRP A 230 -2.89 10.89 2.64
N HIS A 231 -3.77 11.87 2.49
CA HIS A 231 -5.23 11.69 2.39
C HIS A 231 -5.72 11.27 1.00
N GLY A 232 -4.90 11.48 -0.03
CA GLY A 232 -5.26 11.15 -1.41
C GLY A 232 -5.66 9.69 -1.61
N ASP A 233 -6.42 9.42 -2.67
CA ASP A 233 -6.96 8.09 -3.02
C ASP A 233 -7.83 7.44 -1.92
N ASP A 234 -8.57 8.25 -1.15
CA ASP A 234 -9.45 7.80 -0.07
C ASP A 234 -8.75 6.92 0.98
N ARG A 235 -7.44 7.12 1.16
CA ARG A 235 -6.64 6.40 2.17
C ARG A 235 -7.17 6.60 3.60
N SER A 236 -7.85 7.71 3.86
CA SER A 236 -8.55 7.99 5.12
C SER A 236 -9.70 7.01 5.44
N ALA A 237 -10.13 6.18 4.46
CA ALA A 237 -11.10 5.10 4.70
C ALA A 237 -10.61 4.08 5.76
N PHE A 238 -9.29 3.94 5.94
CA PHE A 238 -8.66 3.10 6.96
C PHE A 238 -8.51 3.84 8.31
N LYS A 239 -9.63 4.27 8.90
CA LYS A 239 -9.67 5.20 10.05
C LYS A 239 -8.77 4.85 11.23
N GLU A 240 -8.68 3.57 11.63
CA GLU A 240 -7.89 3.14 12.79
C GLU A 240 -6.37 3.14 12.53
N ASP A 241 -5.96 2.97 11.26
CA ASP A 241 -4.56 2.76 10.88
C ASP A 241 -3.93 3.96 10.19
N PHE A 242 -4.74 4.91 9.71
CA PHE A 242 -4.32 6.02 8.85
C PHE A 242 -3.22 6.87 9.49
N TYR A 243 -3.43 7.40 10.70
CA TYR A 243 -2.42 8.20 11.41
C TYR A 243 -1.29 7.38 12.05
N ASN A 244 -1.43 6.05 12.08
CA ASN A 244 -0.41 5.12 12.58
C ASN A 244 0.55 4.65 11.48
N THR A 245 0.29 5.04 10.23
CA THR A 245 1.02 4.56 9.06
C THR A 245 1.47 5.75 8.21
N LEU A 246 2.37 6.54 8.78
CA LEU A 246 2.82 7.80 8.19
C LEU A 246 3.86 7.57 7.08
N MET A 247 3.80 8.42 6.06
CA MET A 247 4.88 8.60 5.11
C MET A 247 5.84 9.67 5.62
N TRP A 248 7.02 9.77 5.02
CA TRP A 248 7.98 10.78 5.41
C TRP A 248 8.80 11.29 4.23
N VAL A 249 9.28 12.52 4.37
CA VAL A 249 10.26 13.14 3.48
C VAL A 249 11.43 13.68 4.31
N ARG A 250 12.63 13.62 3.75
CA ARG A 250 13.83 14.16 4.39
C ARG A 250 14.16 15.54 3.84
N ALA A 251 14.04 16.55 4.70
CA ALA A 251 14.59 17.88 4.48
C ALA A 251 16.07 17.89 4.86
N ARG A 252 16.98 17.89 3.87
CA ARG A 252 18.42 17.72 4.12
C ARG A 252 19.07 18.87 4.91
N GLU A 253 18.53 20.08 4.76
CA GLU A 253 19.14 21.30 5.32
C GLU A 253 18.13 22.17 6.08
N LEU A 254 16.95 22.42 5.50
CA LEU A 254 15.98 23.38 6.02
C LEU A 254 14.56 22.81 6.00
N CYS A 255 13.82 23.03 7.09
CA CYS A 255 12.40 22.78 7.23
C CYS A 255 11.70 24.09 7.63
N PHE A 256 10.86 24.60 6.72
CA PHE A 256 10.05 25.79 6.96
C PHE A 256 8.64 25.37 7.36
N LEU A 257 8.17 25.88 8.50
CA LEU A 257 6.82 25.69 8.99
C LEU A 257 5.96 26.88 8.56
N GLY A 258 4.99 26.59 7.68
CA GLY A 258 4.03 27.54 7.12
C GLY A 258 2.60 27.01 7.18
N ALA A 259 2.26 26.24 8.22
CA ALA A 259 0.95 25.60 8.39
C ALA A 259 -0.10 26.51 9.07
N GLY A 260 0.21 27.81 9.21
CA GLY A 260 -0.61 28.79 9.91
C GLY A 260 -0.44 28.72 11.42
N ALA A 261 -0.93 29.73 12.15
CA ALA A 261 -0.75 29.84 13.60
C ALA A 261 -1.13 28.56 14.36
N LEU A 262 -2.30 28.01 14.04
CA LEU A 262 -2.82 26.79 14.68
C LEU A 262 -2.08 25.53 14.20
N GLY A 263 -1.94 25.34 12.88
CA GLY A 263 -1.34 24.13 12.32
C GLY A 263 0.16 23.98 12.64
N THR A 264 0.93 25.07 12.58
CA THR A 264 2.35 25.06 12.97
C THR A 264 2.52 24.73 14.45
N THR A 265 1.70 25.34 15.30
CA THR A 265 1.73 25.06 16.74
C THR A 265 1.37 23.60 17.04
N GLU A 266 0.37 23.05 16.34
CA GLU A 266 -0.05 21.66 16.44
C GLU A 266 1.10 20.69 16.07
N ILE A 267 1.78 20.93 14.95
CA ILE A 267 2.95 20.16 14.51
C ILE A 267 4.07 20.22 15.54
N LEU A 268 4.32 21.39 16.14
CA LEU A 268 5.39 21.57 17.12
C LEU A 268 5.13 20.91 18.45
N LEU A 269 3.89 20.99 18.97
CA LEU A 269 3.50 20.28 20.18
C LEU A 269 3.63 18.76 19.99
N ARG A 270 3.23 18.22 18.82
CA ARG A 270 3.48 16.81 18.50
C ARG A 270 4.96 16.50 18.41
N SER A 271 5.72 17.32 17.70
CA SER A 271 7.17 17.12 17.55
C SER A 271 7.87 17.10 18.91
N GLN A 272 7.45 17.95 19.85
CA GLN A 272 7.93 17.94 21.23
C GLN A 272 7.57 16.64 21.96
N ALA A 273 6.33 16.18 21.86
CA ALA A 273 5.90 14.89 22.44
C ALA A 273 6.65 13.69 21.85
N HIS A 274 7.06 13.80 20.58
CA HIS A 274 7.89 12.80 19.89
C HIS A 274 9.41 12.94 20.17
N GLY A 275 9.81 13.89 21.01
CA GLY A 275 11.17 14.01 21.53
C GLY A 275 12.05 15.05 20.85
N LEU A 276 11.50 15.93 20.00
CA LEU A 276 12.22 17.10 19.49
C LEU A 276 12.36 18.15 20.61
N PRO A 277 13.59 18.51 21.04
CA PRO A 277 13.77 19.53 22.07
C PRO A 277 13.25 20.88 21.58
N LEU A 278 12.29 21.48 22.27
CA LEU A 278 11.69 22.77 21.91
C LEU A 278 11.47 23.61 23.17
N SER A 279 11.39 24.93 22.98
CA SER A 279 10.97 25.87 24.04
C SER A 279 9.62 25.49 24.65
N ARG A 280 9.45 25.75 25.96
CA ARG A 280 8.17 25.56 26.67
C ARG A 280 7.11 26.61 26.29
N ALA A 281 7.49 27.66 25.56
CA ALA A 281 6.57 28.69 25.10
C ALA A 281 5.76 28.27 23.87
N VAL A 282 6.06 27.12 23.25
CA VAL A 282 5.22 26.56 22.17
C VAL A 282 3.81 26.32 22.69
N GLY A 283 2.80 26.75 21.92
CA GLY A 283 1.39 26.68 22.30
C GLY A 283 0.89 27.82 23.19
N GLN A 284 1.76 28.73 23.60
CA GLN A 284 1.41 29.82 24.52
C GLN A 284 1.25 31.16 23.79
N LYS A 285 0.63 32.12 24.50
CA LYS A 285 0.50 33.53 24.13
C LYS A 285 -0.10 33.77 22.74
N MET A 286 -1.14 33.01 22.40
CA MET A 286 -1.87 33.17 21.14
C MET A 286 -2.89 34.31 21.23
N SER A 287 -3.29 34.83 20.07
CA SER A 287 -4.24 35.94 19.93
C SER A 287 -5.24 35.67 18.81
N GLY A 288 -6.46 36.17 18.98
CA GLY A 288 -7.49 36.22 17.93
C GLY A 288 -7.49 37.57 17.19
N ASN A 289 -6.44 38.38 17.37
CA ASN A 289 -6.26 39.71 16.78
C ASN A 289 -7.39 40.71 17.11
N GLY A 290 -8.06 40.50 18.25
CA GLY A 290 -9.21 41.31 18.65
C GLY A 290 -10.38 41.26 17.64
N ASP A 291 -10.51 40.17 16.88
CA ASP A 291 -11.55 40.04 15.85
C ASP A 291 -12.96 40.13 16.44
N ILE A 292 -13.79 41.03 15.89
CA ILE A 292 -15.24 41.11 16.18
C ILE A 292 -16.02 41.11 14.87
N LEU A 293 -17.01 40.22 14.77
CA LEU A 293 -17.99 40.19 13.69
C LEU A 293 -19.34 40.71 14.21
N SER A 294 -19.83 41.78 13.59
CA SER A 294 -21.09 42.43 14.01
C SER A 294 -21.92 42.92 12.83
N PHE A 295 -23.20 43.20 13.08
CA PHE A 295 -24.14 43.59 12.02
C PHE A 295 -24.97 44.82 12.37
N GLY A 296 -25.08 45.74 11.41
CA GLY A 296 -26.08 46.80 11.39
C GLY A 296 -27.30 46.37 10.60
N TYR A 297 -28.29 45.76 11.26
CA TYR A 297 -29.46 45.14 10.61
C TYR A 297 -30.52 46.17 10.21
N ASN A 298 -31.02 46.08 8.97
CA ASN A 298 -32.19 46.80 8.46
C ASN A 298 -32.10 48.35 8.58
N THR A 299 -31.00 48.91 8.06
CA THR A 299 -30.73 50.36 8.07
C THR A 299 -31.67 51.15 7.15
N ASP A 300 -31.68 52.47 7.30
CA ASP A 300 -32.40 53.42 6.45
C ASP A 300 -31.89 53.40 4.99
N GLN A 301 -30.64 52.97 4.80
CA GLN A 301 -29.97 52.92 3.51
C GLN A 301 -30.01 51.50 2.92
N ILE A 302 -29.90 51.40 1.59
CA ILE A 302 -29.61 50.12 0.94
C ILE A 302 -28.10 49.92 1.00
N VAL A 303 -27.66 48.80 1.57
CA VAL A 303 -26.23 48.47 1.72
C VAL A 303 -25.73 47.62 0.55
N ASN A 304 -26.56 46.70 0.06
CA ASN A 304 -26.19 45.72 -0.97
C ASN A 304 -24.95 44.87 -0.60
N GLY A 305 -24.83 44.47 0.67
CA GLY A 305 -23.68 43.72 1.20
C GLY A 305 -23.78 42.20 1.07
N ILE A 306 -24.54 41.66 0.10
CA ILE A 306 -24.66 40.20 -0.10
C ILE A 306 -24.06 39.83 -1.45
N GLY A 307 -23.05 38.97 -1.42
CA GLY A 307 -22.32 38.50 -2.59
C GLY A 307 -23.19 37.67 -3.54
N ARG A 308 -22.80 37.65 -4.82
CA ARG A 308 -23.42 36.88 -5.90
C ARG A 308 -22.34 36.43 -6.85
N ALA A 309 -22.40 35.18 -7.32
CA ALA A 309 -21.48 34.72 -8.37
C ALA A 309 -21.54 35.60 -9.63
N ASP A 310 -22.76 35.96 -10.04
CA ASP A 310 -23.01 36.83 -11.19
C ASP A 310 -23.68 38.15 -10.75
N PRO A 311 -22.90 39.15 -10.28
CA PRO A 311 -23.45 40.42 -9.84
C PRO A 311 -23.86 41.31 -11.04
N PRO A 312 -24.88 42.19 -10.89
CA PRO A 312 -25.19 43.19 -11.90
C PRO A 312 -24.03 44.18 -12.06
N ALA A 313 -23.52 44.36 -13.28
CA ALA A 313 -22.35 45.21 -13.56
C ALA A 313 -22.51 46.68 -13.09
N ALA A 314 -23.73 47.21 -13.06
CA ALA A 314 -24.01 48.61 -12.70
C ALA A 314 -24.22 48.85 -11.18
N ASP A 315 -24.53 47.82 -10.40
CA ASP A 315 -24.77 47.91 -8.94
C ASP A 315 -24.28 46.64 -8.23
N PRO A 316 -22.98 46.28 -8.36
CA PRO A 316 -22.43 45.11 -7.72
C PRO A 316 -22.31 45.31 -6.20
N PRO A 317 -22.28 44.22 -5.39
CA PRO A 317 -21.92 44.33 -3.98
C PRO A 317 -20.47 44.82 -3.80
N GLY A 318 -19.56 44.46 -4.72
CA GLY A 318 -18.13 44.75 -4.66
C GLY A 318 -17.33 43.69 -3.90
N PRO A 319 -15.98 43.75 -3.92
CA PRO A 319 -15.12 42.87 -3.10
C PRO A 319 -15.55 42.88 -1.63
N THR A 320 -15.31 41.82 -0.87
CA THR A 320 -15.79 41.71 0.51
C THR A 320 -15.47 42.95 1.35
N ILE A 321 -14.24 43.47 1.29
CA ILE A 321 -13.85 44.70 1.98
C ILE A 321 -13.33 45.72 0.98
N THR A 322 -13.79 46.96 1.12
CA THR A 322 -13.40 48.07 0.23
C THR A 322 -12.93 49.31 0.97
N GLY A 323 -13.41 49.51 2.20
CA GLY A 323 -13.09 50.68 3.00
C GLY A 323 -12.94 50.35 4.46
N VAL A 324 -12.22 51.23 5.14
CA VAL A 324 -11.85 51.10 6.56
C VAL A 324 -12.01 52.44 7.26
N ILE A 325 -12.40 52.41 8.52
CA ILE A 325 -12.22 53.51 9.48
C ILE A 325 -11.06 53.12 10.39
N ASP A 326 -9.91 53.75 10.20
CA ASP A 326 -8.67 53.37 10.88
C ASP A 326 -8.40 54.26 12.10
N ASN A 327 -8.71 53.75 13.29
CA ASN A 327 -8.53 54.48 14.55
C ASN A 327 -7.23 54.07 15.26
N ARG A 328 -6.28 53.44 14.55
CA ARG A 328 -4.98 53.06 15.11
C ARG A 328 -4.00 54.24 15.19
N GLY A 329 -4.30 55.41 14.61
CA GLY A 329 -3.39 56.57 14.66
C GLY A 329 -3.24 57.17 16.07
N PRO A 330 -2.14 57.89 16.36
CA PRO A 330 -1.88 58.47 17.68
C PRO A 330 -2.93 59.48 18.15
N ASP A 331 -3.56 60.20 17.21
CA ASP A 331 -4.63 61.16 17.52
C ASP A 331 -5.95 60.48 17.93
N SER A 332 -6.21 59.29 17.38
CA SER A 332 -7.45 58.53 17.65
C SER A 332 -7.30 57.57 18.82
N ALA A 333 -6.13 56.96 18.98
CA ALA A 333 -5.78 56.05 20.06
C ALA A 333 -4.38 56.39 20.60
N PRO A 334 -4.29 57.29 21.61
CA PRO A 334 -3.00 57.66 22.23
C PRO A 334 -2.27 56.45 22.82
N ASN A 335 -3.02 55.55 23.45
CA ASN A 335 -2.54 54.22 23.83
C ASN A 335 -2.75 53.26 22.65
N VAL A 336 -1.66 52.62 22.19
CA VAL A 336 -1.69 51.71 21.04
C VAL A 336 -2.67 50.55 21.23
N LEU A 337 -2.82 50.03 22.45
CA LEU A 337 -3.73 48.91 22.76
C LEU A 337 -5.21 49.28 22.64
N ASP A 338 -5.54 50.59 22.61
CA ASP A 338 -6.90 51.07 22.38
C ASP A 338 -7.20 51.25 20.88
N GLY A 339 -6.21 51.04 20.01
CA GLY A 339 -6.34 51.13 18.56
C GLY A 339 -7.19 50.00 17.96
N TYR A 340 -8.00 50.35 16.97
CA TYR A 340 -8.84 49.40 16.24
C TYR A 340 -9.15 49.91 14.83
N VAL A 341 -9.57 49.00 13.95
CA VAL A 341 -10.09 49.33 12.63
C VAL A 341 -11.53 48.83 12.48
N ILE A 342 -12.36 49.55 11.73
CA ILE A 342 -13.71 49.10 11.35
C ILE A 342 -13.76 48.97 9.83
N GLU A 343 -13.94 47.75 9.36
CA GLU A 343 -14.07 47.41 7.95
C GLU A 343 -15.50 47.02 7.61
N GLU A 344 -15.93 47.39 6.41
CA GLU A 344 -17.23 46.98 5.87
C GLU A 344 -17.09 45.64 5.11
N GLY A 345 -18.06 44.74 5.29
CA GLY A 345 -18.01 43.38 4.74
C GLY A 345 -19.16 43.02 3.79
N ALA A 346 -18.90 42.17 2.80
CA ALA A 346 -19.92 41.44 2.05
C ALA A 346 -20.07 40.00 2.55
N ILE A 347 -21.32 39.52 2.69
CA ILE A 347 -21.61 38.13 3.05
C ILE A 347 -21.75 37.29 1.78
N PRO A 348 -20.99 36.19 1.63
CA PRO A 348 -21.07 35.34 0.44
C PRO A 348 -22.47 34.75 0.22
N GLN A 349 -22.78 34.45 -1.05
CA GLN A 349 -24.05 33.90 -1.52
C GLN A 349 -24.48 32.66 -0.74
N ALA A 350 -23.53 31.77 -0.41
CA ALA A 350 -23.79 30.53 0.33
C ALA A 350 -24.44 30.79 1.71
N LEU A 351 -24.14 31.92 2.36
CA LEU A 351 -24.66 32.28 3.68
C LEU A 351 -25.85 33.26 3.62
N GLY A 352 -26.10 33.88 2.46
CA GLY A 352 -27.10 34.94 2.32
C GLY A 352 -28.53 34.52 2.71
N ALA A 353 -28.92 33.28 2.42
CA ALA A 353 -30.26 32.76 2.74
C ALA A 353 -30.47 32.49 4.25
N LEU A 354 -29.39 32.20 4.99
CA LEU A 354 -29.44 31.92 6.43
C LEU A 354 -29.35 33.19 7.29
N LEU A 355 -28.79 34.27 6.71
CA LEU A 355 -28.48 35.51 7.42
C LEU A 355 -29.68 36.13 8.13
N GLN A 356 -30.85 36.20 7.48
CA GLN A 356 -32.03 36.82 8.11
C GLN A 356 -32.45 36.08 9.39
N SER A 357 -32.64 34.77 9.28
CA SER A 357 -33.07 33.93 10.41
C SER A 357 -32.06 33.99 11.56
N MET A 358 -30.77 33.96 11.24
CA MET A 358 -29.69 34.12 12.21
C MET A 358 -29.80 35.47 12.95
N LEU A 359 -29.86 36.59 12.21
CA LEU A 359 -29.93 37.93 12.82
C LEU A 359 -31.23 38.16 13.62
N GLU A 360 -32.32 37.52 13.24
CA GLU A 360 -33.61 37.64 13.92
C GLU A 360 -33.70 36.83 15.23
N LEU A 361 -32.94 35.76 15.36
CA LEU A 361 -32.93 34.91 16.55
C LEU A 361 -31.92 35.32 17.63
N LEU A 362 -30.93 36.17 17.30
CA LEU A 362 -29.88 36.57 18.25
C LEU A 362 -30.38 37.45 19.40
N PRO A 363 -29.94 37.21 20.65
CA PRO A 363 -30.23 38.10 21.78
C PRO A 363 -29.38 39.39 21.75
N GLY A 364 -29.62 40.32 22.68
CA GLY A 364 -28.73 41.49 22.87
C GLY A 364 -28.83 42.63 21.85
N LYS A 365 -29.88 42.65 21.01
CA LYS A 365 -30.05 43.66 19.95
C LYS A 365 -30.25 45.07 20.49
N GLN A 366 -29.51 46.04 19.97
CA GLN A 366 -29.68 47.45 20.30
C GLN A 366 -30.42 48.18 19.17
N ARG A 367 -31.66 48.58 19.46
CA ARG A 367 -32.52 49.30 18.51
C ARG A 367 -32.25 50.81 18.54
N PRO A 368 -32.50 51.52 17.43
CA PRO A 368 -32.26 52.96 17.36
C PRO A 368 -33.17 53.70 18.36
N ARG A 369 -32.72 54.83 18.93
CA ARG A 369 -33.51 55.66 19.84
C ARG A 369 -33.49 57.13 19.39
N PRO A 370 -34.65 57.77 19.14
CA PRO A 370 -36.01 57.25 19.25
C PRO A 370 -36.36 56.22 18.14
N PHE A 371 -37.23 55.24 18.43
CA PHE A 371 -37.74 54.27 17.44
C PHE A 371 -39.22 54.52 17.09
N PRO A 372 -39.51 55.50 16.21
CA PRO A 372 -40.88 55.94 15.91
C PRO A 372 -41.69 54.84 15.20
N ALA A 373 -43.03 54.94 15.27
CA ALA A 373 -43.94 53.96 14.69
C ALA A 373 -43.69 53.71 13.18
N ALA A 374 -43.37 54.77 12.42
CA ALA A 374 -43.02 54.67 11.01
C ALA A 374 -41.78 53.79 10.75
N ALA A 375 -40.73 53.93 11.58
CA ALA A 375 -39.53 53.10 11.49
C ALA A 375 -39.83 51.64 11.83
N ARG A 376 -40.68 51.38 12.85
CA ARG A 376 -41.13 50.01 13.19
C ARG A 376 -41.88 49.34 12.05
N LEU A 377 -42.79 50.07 11.40
CA LEU A 377 -43.56 49.57 10.26
C LEU A 377 -42.64 49.26 9.08
N ARG A 378 -41.70 50.14 8.73
CA ARG A 378 -40.71 49.88 7.67
C ARG A 378 -39.88 48.64 7.99
N HIS A 379 -39.39 48.53 9.23
CA HIS A 379 -38.59 47.37 9.66
C HIS A 379 -39.36 46.05 9.46
N LEU A 380 -40.64 46.02 9.84
CA LEU A 380 -41.51 44.86 9.65
C LEU A 380 -41.78 44.55 8.17
N LEU A 381 -42.04 45.57 7.35
CA LEU A 381 -42.28 45.41 5.91
C LEU A 381 -41.04 44.87 5.20
N SER A 382 -39.86 45.46 5.46
CA SER A 382 -38.58 45.02 4.89
C SER A 382 -38.19 43.60 5.33
N ALA A 383 -38.49 43.22 6.58
CA ALA A 383 -38.25 41.86 7.07
C ALA A 383 -39.18 40.85 6.38
N THR A 384 -40.48 41.16 6.28
CA THR A 384 -41.45 40.32 5.56
C THR A 384 -41.11 40.19 4.08
N GLN A 385 -40.68 41.28 3.43
CA GLN A 385 -40.24 41.26 2.04
C GLN A 385 -39.05 40.32 1.82
N THR A 386 -38.10 40.27 2.75
CA THR A 386 -36.93 39.36 2.65
C THR A 386 -37.35 37.90 2.81
N ARG A 387 -38.29 37.61 3.73
CA ARG A 387 -38.81 36.25 3.91
C ARG A 387 -39.55 35.72 2.68
N LEU A 388 -40.23 36.61 1.94
CA LEU A 388 -41.02 36.24 0.76
C LEU A 388 -40.19 36.21 -0.53
N LEU A 389 -39.31 37.20 -0.73
CA LEU A 389 -38.59 37.42 -1.99
C LEU A 389 -37.09 37.12 -1.91
N GLY A 390 -36.60 36.65 -0.77
CA GLY A 390 -35.21 36.27 -0.53
C GLY A 390 -34.27 37.44 -0.18
N PRO A 391 -32.98 37.13 0.10
CA PRO A 391 -31.97 38.08 0.60
C PRO A 391 -31.61 39.19 -0.40
N TYR A 392 -31.90 38.98 -1.67
CA TYR A 392 -31.58 39.89 -2.78
C TYR A 392 -32.68 40.90 -3.11
N SER A 393 -33.82 40.83 -2.42
CA SER A 393 -34.94 41.72 -2.66
C SER A 393 -34.57 43.18 -2.35
N LYS A 394 -34.74 44.07 -3.35
CA LYS A 394 -34.39 45.49 -3.22
C LYS A 394 -35.22 46.14 -2.10
N GLY A 395 -34.54 46.66 -1.08
CA GLY A 395 -35.19 47.27 0.09
C GLY A 395 -35.66 46.30 1.16
N GLY A 396 -35.42 44.99 0.98
CA GLY A 396 -35.56 43.99 2.05
C GLY A 396 -34.56 44.23 3.19
N ALA A 397 -34.85 43.70 4.38
CA ALA A 397 -34.05 43.88 5.58
C ALA A 397 -32.59 43.40 5.41
N VAL A 398 -32.36 42.25 4.77
CA VAL A 398 -31.00 41.74 4.50
C VAL A 398 -30.24 42.63 3.52
N ASN A 399 -30.89 43.14 2.47
CA ASN A 399 -30.29 44.07 1.51
C ASN A 399 -29.93 45.43 2.14
N ARG A 400 -30.48 45.73 3.31
CA ARG A 400 -30.23 46.92 4.15
C ARG A 400 -29.30 46.64 5.35
N THR A 401 -28.64 45.48 5.38
CA THR A 401 -27.75 45.08 6.47
C THR A 401 -26.29 45.41 6.15
N GLN A 402 -25.63 46.09 7.08
CA GLN A 402 -24.19 46.34 7.07
C GLN A 402 -23.46 45.27 7.90
N THR A 403 -22.39 44.70 7.35
CA THR A 403 -21.48 43.83 8.08
C THR A 403 -20.29 44.67 8.54
N TYR A 404 -19.91 44.52 9.81
CA TYR A 404 -18.70 45.11 10.38
C TYR A 404 -17.70 44.00 10.72
N LEU A 405 -16.47 44.19 10.28
CA LEU A 405 -15.31 43.39 10.62
C LEU A 405 -14.36 44.31 11.37
N ILE A 406 -14.00 43.95 12.59
CA ILE A 406 -13.19 44.78 13.47
C ILE A 406 -11.97 43.98 13.90
N MET A 407 -10.82 44.63 13.89
CA MET A 407 -9.58 44.10 14.46
C MET A 407 -9.09 45.09 15.51
N SER A 408 -8.62 44.57 16.64
CA SER A 408 -8.12 45.37 17.77
C SER A 408 -7.06 44.58 18.57
N HIS A 409 -6.77 44.99 19.80
CA HIS A 409 -5.88 44.25 20.69
C HIS A 409 -6.66 43.43 21.72
N ASP A 410 -6.27 42.15 21.87
CA ASP A 410 -6.73 41.27 22.95
C ASP A 410 -5.60 41.01 23.96
N SER A 411 -5.86 40.16 24.97
CA SER A 411 -4.89 39.87 26.03
C SER A 411 -3.69 39.04 25.58
N ASN A 412 -3.72 38.43 24.39
CA ASN A 412 -2.73 37.46 23.92
C ASN A 412 -2.51 36.29 24.89
N GLU A 413 -3.57 35.83 25.59
CA GLU A 413 -3.50 34.76 26.60
C GLU A 413 -4.11 33.45 26.11
N ALA A 414 -4.27 33.27 24.79
CA ALA A 414 -4.79 32.02 24.27
C ALA A 414 -3.72 30.92 24.25
N ILE A 415 -4.17 29.69 24.49
CA ILE A 415 -3.32 28.51 24.63
C ILE A 415 -3.84 27.45 23.68
N LEU A 416 -2.93 26.88 22.89
CA LEU A 416 -3.18 25.64 22.16
C LEU A 416 -2.41 24.51 22.84
N SER A 417 -3.12 23.45 23.18
CA SER A 417 -2.54 22.23 23.75
C SER A 417 -3.01 21.01 22.95
N LEU A 418 -2.41 19.84 23.23
CA LEU A 418 -2.86 18.57 22.66
C LEU A 418 -3.45 17.69 23.76
N GLN A 419 -4.67 17.18 23.55
CA GLN A 419 -5.28 16.15 24.38
C GLN A 419 -5.57 14.94 23.49
N ASN A 420 -5.03 13.76 23.82
CA ASN A 420 -5.18 12.55 22.99
C ASN A 420 -4.85 12.78 21.50
N ASP A 421 -3.77 13.52 21.20
CA ASP A 421 -3.34 13.91 19.86
C ASP A 421 -4.28 14.89 19.11
N LYS A 422 -5.30 15.44 19.78
CA LYS A 422 -6.24 16.43 19.23
C LYS A 422 -5.97 17.84 19.77
N PRO A 423 -6.04 18.87 18.91
CA PRO A 423 -5.83 20.26 19.32
C PRO A 423 -6.96 20.74 20.23
N TYR A 424 -6.60 21.31 21.37
CA TYR A 424 -7.51 21.99 22.29
C TYR A 424 -7.11 23.46 22.44
N LEU A 425 -7.96 24.32 21.90
CA LEU A 425 -7.76 25.77 21.84
C LEU A 425 -8.56 26.44 22.95
N GLN A 426 -7.87 27.19 23.81
CA GLN A 426 -8.46 27.90 24.94
C GLN A 426 -8.16 29.39 24.86
N PHE A 427 -9.20 30.22 24.88
CA PHE A 427 -9.10 31.67 24.95
C PHE A 427 -9.52 32.15 26.33
N LEU A 428 -8.53 32.53 27.14
CA LEU A 428 -8.78 33.09 28.47
C LEU A 428 -9.18 34.57 28.34
N GLY A 429 -10.44 34.88 28.67
CA GLY A 429 -10.89 36.28 28.88
C GLY A 429 -11.42 37.05 27.67
N VAL A 430 -11.51 36.45 26.47
CA VAL A 430 -11.91 37.14 25.21
C VAL A 430 -13.31 37.77 25.25
N GLY A 431 -14.22 37.26 26.08
CA GLY A 431 -15.58 37.82 26.23
C GLY A 431 -15.78 38.80 27.41
N ARG A 432 -14.74 39.13 28.18
CA ARG A 432 -14.90 39.75 29.53
C ARG A 432 -14.36 41.18 29.66
N THR A 433 -13.80 41.78 28.62
CA THR A 433 -13.12 43.08 28.74
C THR A 433 -14.06 44.27 28.47
N GLU A 434 -13.91 45.36 29.23
CA GLU A 434 -14.56 46.65 28.99
C GLU A 434 -14.28 47.21 27.57
N HIS A 435 -13.18 46.78 26.95
CA HIS A 435 -12.79 47.15 25.59
C HIS A 435 -13.79 46.65 24.53
N VAL A 436 -14.21 45.38 24.57
CA VAL A 436 -15.22 44.83 23.63
C VAL A 436 -16.57 45.55 23.80
N LYS A 437 -16.96 45.88 25.03
CA LYS A 437 -18.18 46.70 25.27
C LYS A 437 -18.06 48.08 24.65
N THR A 438 -16.89 48.70 24.74
CA THR A 438 -16.61 50.01 24.16
C THR A 438 -16.74 49.98 22.64
N LEU A 439 -16.14 48.98 21.98
CA LEU A 439 -16.25 48.79 20.53
C LEU A 439 -17.70 48.52 20.09
N ASN A 440 -18.41 47.64 20.79
CA ASN A 440 -19.83 47.39 20.54
C ASN A 440 -20.70 48.65 20.68
N ASN A 441 -20.37 49.54 21.62
CA ASN A 441 -21.05 50.83 21.76
C ASN A 441 -20.77 51.78 20.59
N VAL A 442 -19.54 51.79 20.05
CA VAL A 442 -19.19 52.57 18.84
C VAL A 442 -19.99 52.06 17.64
N LEU A 443 -20.04 50.75 17.43
CA LEU A 443 -20.81 50.14 16.33
C LEU A 443 -22.31 50.35 16.49
N ALA A 444 -22.83 50.31 17.73
CA ALA A 444 -24.23 50.62 18.02
C ALA A 444 -24.58 52.08 17.68
N LYS A 445 -23.69 53.03 17.98
CA LYS A 445 -23.83 54.45 17.58
C LYS A 445 -23.83 54.59 16.06
N ALA A 446 -22.86 53.99 15.37
CA ALA A 446 -22.75 53.98 13.91
C ALA A 446 -24.01 53.41 13.22
N THR A 447 -24.53 52.32 13.78
CA THR A 447 -25.74 51.65 13.26
C THR A 447 -27.00 52.47 13.53
N THR A 448 -27.13 53.02 14.74
CA THR A 448 -28.29 53.82 15.15
C THR A 448 -28.39 55.13 14.38
N ALA A 449 -27.24 55.75 14.06
CA ALA A 449 -27.19 56.96 13.24
C ALA A 449 -27.83 56.79 11.86
N LEU A 450 -27.88 55.56 11.34
CA LEU A 450 -28.54 55.19 10.08
C LEU A 450 -29.84 54.41 10.29
N GLY A 451 -30.47 54.49 11.47
CA GLY A 451 -31.78 53.89 11.75
C GLY A 451 -31.82 52.35 11.74
N GLY A 452 -30.66 51.70 11.81
CA GLY A 452 -30.52 50.24 11.90
C GLY A 452 -30.58 49.71 13.33
N THR A 453 -30.74 48.39 13.46
CA THR A 453 -30.61 47.67 14.74
C THR A 453 -29.24 47.01 14.81
N PHE A 454 -28.46 47.32 15.83
CA PHE A 454 -27.17 46.67 16.04
C PHE A 454 -27.39 45.27 16.61
N VAL A 455 -26.73 44.29 16.01
CA VAL A 455 -26.74 42.88 16.40
C VAL A 455 -25.29 42.45 16.60
N ASN A 456 -24.96 42.11 17.86
CA ASN A 456 -23.65 41.55 18.20
C ASN A 456 -23.58 40.05 17.83
N SER A 457 -22.35 39.58 17.63
CA SER A 457 -21.87 38.24 17.26
C SER A 457 -22.91 37.11 17.16
N PRO A 458 -23.01 36.42 16.00
CA PRO A 458 -24.03 35.42 15.73
C PRO A 458 -23.82 34.04 16.38
N PHE A 459 -22.64 33.78 16.94
CA PHE A 459 -22.28 32.45 17.45
C PHE A 459 -22.83 32.18 18.86
N PHE A 460 -23.37 33.20 19.53
CA PHE A 460 -24.02 33.08 20.85
C PHE A 460 -25.25 32.14 20.83
N ALA A 461 -26.00 32.11 19.71
CA ALA A 461 -27.25 31.33 19.61
C ALA A 461 -27.03 29.85 19.25
N ALA A 462 -25.92 29.50 18.60
CA ALA A 462 -25.67 28.15 18.09
C ALA A 462 -24.94 27.23 19.09
N PHE A 463 -24.08 27.78 19.95
CA PHE A 463 -23.18 26.99 20.80
C PHE A 463 -23.28 27.29 22.31
N HIS A 464 -24.27 28.09 22.74
CA HIS A 464 -24.53 28.41 24.16
C HIS A 464 -23.32 28.96 24.95
N GLN A 465 -22.33 29.54 24.26
CA GLN A 465 -21.16 30.18 24.86
C GLN A 465 -20.99 31.61 24.29
N GLN A 466 -20.35 32.50 25.05
CA GLN A 466 -19.89 33.81 24.56
C GLN A 466 -18.70 33.63 23.58
N ALA A 467 -18.93 32.90 22.49
CA ALA A 467 -17.89 32.55 21.53
C ALA A 467 -17.83 33.58 20.41
N GLU A 468 -16.79 34.42 20.40
CA GLU A 468 -16.43 35.19 19.21
C GLU A 468 -15.82 34.25 18.14
N ILE A 469 -15.61 34.76 16.93
CA ILE A 469 -14.90 34.05 15.86
C ILE A 469 -13.69 34.87 15.43
N THR A 470 -12.55 34.23 15.22
CA THR A 470 -11.37 34.84 14.61
C THR A 470 -11.06 34.19 13.27
N VAL A 471 -10.63 35.00 12.32
CA VAL A 471 -10.01 34.56 11.05
C VAL A 471 -8.52 34.92 11.03
N HIS A 472 -8.03 35.54 12.11
CA HIS A 472 -6.69 36.08 12.28
C HIS A 472 -6.02 35.50 13.52
N ALA A 473 -6.01 34.17 13.65
CA ALA A 473 -5.24 33.52 14.71
C ALA A 473 -3.74 33.84 14.56
N LEU A 474 -3.11 34.29 15.65
CA LEU A 474 -1.69 34.68 15.73
C LEU A 474 -1.03 34.04 16.96
N GLY A 475 0.28 33.83 16.90
CA GLY A 475 1.06 33.28 18.00
C GLY A 475 1.03 31.76 18.09
N GLY A 476 1.64 31.23 19.17
CA GLY A 476 1.79 29.78 19.41
C GLY A 476 3.20 29.27 19.10
N ALA A 477 3.95 29.96 18.25
CA ALA A 477 5.40 29.83 18.10
C ALA A 477 6.09 31.22 18.10
N ALA A 478 5.60 32.11 18.97
CA ALA A 478 5.92 33.54 18.98
C ALA A 478 7.42 33.85 19.06
N MET A 479 7.82 34.95 18.42
CA MET A 479 9.16 35.54 18.58
C MET A 479 9.42 35.94 20.03
N SER A 480 10.64 35.66 20.50
CA SER A 480 11.03 35.94 21.87
C SER A 480 11.42 37.42 22.07
N PRO A 481 10.87 38.10 23.09
CA PRO A 481 11.21 39.49 23.41
C PRO A 481 12.59 39.68 24.06
N ASP A 482 13.23 38.58 24.49
CA ASP A 482 14.54 38.57 25.16
C ASP A 482 15.60 37.71 24.46
N GLY A 483 15.26 37.12 23.30
CA GLY A 483 16.17 36.27 22.54
C GLY A 483 16.37 34.88 23.14
N THR A 484 15.55 34.47 24.11
CA THR A 484 15.61 33.14 24.74
C THR A 484 14.31 32.37 24.59
N GLY A 485 14.41 31.04 24.65
CA GLY A 485 13.26 30.15 24.61
C GLY A 485 12.34 30.25 25.83
N ALA A 486 12.74 30.90 26.92
CA ALA A 486 11.85 31.16 28.04
C ALA A 486 10.83 32.26 27.71
N GLY A 487 11.22 33.25 26.90
CA GLY A 487 10.40 34.39 26.51
C GLY A 487 9.45 34.14 25.32
N GLY A 488 9.85 33.24 24.41
CA GLY A 488 9.11 32.87 23.18
C GLY A 488 9.65 31.58 22.56
N ALA A 489 9.07 31.12 21.46
CA ALA A 489 9.45 29.86 20.82
C ALA A 489 10.45 30.03 19.66
N THR A 490 10.49 31.22 19.06
CA THR A 490 11.39 31.55 17.95
C THR A 490 12.32 32.70 18.30
N ASP A 491 13.49 32.74 17.67
CA ASP A 491 14.30 33.95 17.63
C ASP A 491 13.69 34.99 16.68
N HIS A 492 14.31 36.17 16.56
CA HIS A 492 13.79 37.25 15.74
C HIS A 492 13.73 36.93 14.23
N PHE A 493 14.33 35.84 13.74
CA PHE A 493 14.22 35.38 12.36
C PHE A 493 13.27 34.19 12.19
N GLY A 494 12.57 33.76 13.24
CA GLY A 494 11.67 32.62 13.19
C GLY A 494 12.37 31.27 13.40
N ARG A 495 13.65 31.20 13.76
CA ARG A 495 14.34 29.93 14.03
C ARG A 495 13.89 29.40 15.40
N LEU A 496 13.51 28.12 15.49
CA LEU A 496 13.00 27.55 16.74
C LEU A 496 14.10 27.34 17.78
N PHE A 497 13.82 27.73 19.03
CA PHE A 497 14.69 27.41 20.15
C PHE A 497 14.66 25.92 20.49
N THR A 498 15.79 25.36 20.90
CA THR A 498 15.93 23.95 21.31
C THR A 498 15.47 23.68 22.75
N GLY A 499 15.10 24.72 23.48
CA GLY A 499 14.75 24.70 24.91
C GLY A 499 14.58 26.14 25.41
N ASP A 500 14.69 26.37 26.72
CA ASP A 500 14.43 27.70 27.33
C ASP A 500 15.60 28.71 27.18
N GLY A 501 16.74 28.30 26.63
CA GLY A 501 17.91 29.16 26.38
C GLY A 501 17.91 29.84 25.01
N ALA A 502 19.05 30.42 24.59
CA ALA A 502 19.20 31.10 23.30
C ALA A 502 19.58 30.18 22.12
N ALA A 503 19.78 28.88 22.36
CA ALA A 503 20.19 27.93 21.33
C ALA A 503 19.01 27.62 20.38
N VAL A 504 19.26 27.66 19.08
CA VAL A 504 18.26 27.40 18.03
C VAL A 504 18.59 26.16 17.21
N HIS A 505 17.55 25.54 16.67
CA HIS A 505 17.64 24.49 15.67
C HIS A 505 18.23 25.00 14.36
N SER A 506 19.31 24.38 13.88
CA SER A 506 19.93 24.76 12.61
C SER A 506 19.05 24.31 11.44
N GLY A 507 18.16 25.20 10.99
CA GLY A 507 17.34 25.01 9.80
C GLY A 507 15.87 24.68 10.04
N LEU A 508 15.37 24.70 11.29
CA LEU A 508 13.93 24.62 11.57
C LEU A 508 13.36 26.01 11.84
N VAL A 509 12.49 26.49 10.95
CA VAL A 509 12.11 27.91 10.89
C VAL A 509 10.60 28.05 10.72
N CYS A 510 9.97 28.81 11.61
CA CYS A 510 8.58 29.25 11.50
C CYS A 510 8.49 30.54 10.67
N VAL A 511 7.65 30.53 9.63
CA VAL A 511 7.50 31.65 8.67
C VAL A 511 6.04 32.06 8.46
N ASP A 512 5.18 31.79 9.43
CA ASP A 512 3.75 32.10 9.36
C ASP A 512 3.26 32.90 10.58
N GLY A 513 1.94 33.03 10.72
CA GLY A 513 1.29 33.73 11.82
C GLY A 513 1.62 33.20 13.22
N ALA A 514 2.17 31.99 13.36
CA ALA A 514 2.58 31.46 14.65
C ALA A 514 3.75 32.24 15.26
N ALA A 515 4.61 32.82 14.43
CA ALA A 515 5.77 33.61 14.87
C ALA A 515 5.39 35.02 15.38
N VAL A 516 4.20 35.51 15.07
CA VAL A 516 3.75 36.86 15.45
C VAL A 516 3.47 36.88 16.97
N PRO A 517 4.11 37.77 17.75
CA PRO A 517 4.09 37.67 19.21
C PRO A 517 2.88 38.33 19.90
N THR A 518 2.04 39.08 19.16
CA THR A 518 0.89 39.81 19.72
C THR A 518 -0.12 40.18 18.63
N ALA A 519 -1.35 40.54 19.02
CA ALA A 519 -2.35 41.16 18.16
C ALA A 519 -1.77 42.37 17.41
N LEU A 520 -2.09 42.47 16.12
CA LEU A 520 -1.66 43.56 15.25
C LEU A 520 -2.69 44.69 15.14
N GLY A 521 -3.94 44.44 15.54
CA GLY A 521 -5.05 45.39 15.43
C GLY A 521 -5.48 45.67 13.99
N VAL A 522 -5.03 44.84 13.03
CA VAL A 522 -5.28 44.97 11.59
C VAL A 522 -5.11 43.62 10.90
N ASN A 523 -5.57 43.48 9.64
CA ASN A 523 -5.40 42.25 8.85
C ASN A 523 -3.92 41.83 8.79
N PRO A 524 -3.57 40.60 9.18
CA PRO A 524 -2.20 40.28 9.54
C PRO A 524 -1.30 39.89 8.35
N PHE A 525 -1.87 39.58 7.18
CA PHE A 525 -1.09 38.86 6.16
C PHE A 525 0.05 39.67 5.55
N ALA A 526 -0.05 41.01 5.50
CA ALA A 526 1.06 41.86 5.05
C ALA A 526 2.27 41.69 5.97
N THR A 527 2.05 41.73 7.29
CA THR A 527 3.09 41.55 8.31
C THR A 527 3.66 40.13 8.29
N ILE A 528 2.80 39.11 8.15
CA ILE A 528 3.24 37.71 8.03
C ILE A 528 4.15 37.55 6.80
N THR A 529 3.76 38.13 5.67
CA THR A 529 4.55 38.06 4.42
C THR A 529 5.89 38.79 4.57
N ALA A 530 5.91 39.98 5.18
CA ALA A 530 7.13 40.72 5.44
C ALA A 530 8.11 39.96 6.36
N LEU A 531 7.59 39.33 7.42
CA LEU A 531 8.40 38.48 8.30
C LEU A 531 8.94 37.25 7.57
N ALA A 532 8.14 36.57 6.76
CA ALA A 532 8.58 35.43 5.96
C ALA A 532 9.68 35.81 4.96
N GLU A 533 9.53 36.95 4.25
CA GLU A 533 10.55 37.50 3.37
C GLU A 533 11.85 37.80 4.11
N ARG A 534 11.76 38.39 5.32
CA ARG A 534 12.91 38.66 6.18
C ARG A 534 13.62 37.39 6.63
N SER A 535 12.89 36.37 7.07
CA SER A 535 13.46 35.07 7.47
C SER A 535 14.19 34.39 6.31
N VAL A 536 13.55 34.29 5.15
CA VAL A 536 14.14 33.67 3.94
C VAL A 536 15.37 34.44 3.48
N HIS A 537 15.32 35.78 3.49
CA HIS A 537 16.44 36.62 3.11
C HIS A 537 17.63 36.44 4.06
N SER A 538 17.39 36.48 5.38
CA SER A 538 18.42 36.30 6.40
C SER A 538 19.12 34.94 6.27
N ILE A 539 18.35 33.85 6.12
CA ILE A 539 18.92 32.51 5.94
C ILE A 539 19.74 32.41 4.65
N ALA A 540 19.24 33.00 3.55
CA ALA A 540 19.99 33.02 2.30
C ALA A 540 21.32 33.78 2.44
N GLN A 541 21.33 34.92 3.14
CA GLN A 541 22.55 35.68 3.44
C GLN A 541 23.52 34.88 4.31
N GLU A 542 23.05 34.29 5.42
CA GLU A 542 23.85 33.46 6.34
C GLU A 542 24.54 32.30 5.60
N ARG A 543 23.83 31.71 4.62
CA ARG A 543 24.33 30.58 3.82
C ARG A 543 25.09 31.00 2.56
N GLY A 544 25.23 32.30 2.28
CA GLY A 544 25.89 32.81 1.07
C GLY A 544 25.15 32.46 -0.23
N TRP A 545 23.83 32.33 -0.18
CA TRP A 545 23.00 31.99 -1.33
C TRP A 545 22.44 33.25 -2.01
N ALA A 546 22.74 33.44 -3.29
CA ALA A 546 22.15 34.50 -4.09
C ALA A 546 20.69 34.16 -4.44
N ILE A 547 19.76 35.08 -4.16
CA ILE A 547 18.36 34.97 -4.58
C ILE A 547 18.21 35.65 -5.94
N ASP A 548 17.80 34.90 -6.96
CA ASP A 548 17.52 35.44 -8.28
C ASP A 548 16.27 36.33 -8.26
N THR A 549 16.41 37.60 -8.64
CA THR A 549 15.34 38.61 -8.69
C THR A 549 14.76 38.83 -10.08
N ALA A 550 15.19 38.09 -11.10
CA ALA A 550 14.67 38.22 -12.46
C ALA A 550 13.17 37.90 -12.53
N ALA A 551 12.43 38.68 -13.32
CA ALA A 551 11.02 38.45 -13.61
C ALA A 551 10.85 37.20 -14.51
N ASN A 552 9.74 36.46 -14.33
CA ASN A 552 9.51 35.23 -15.09
C ASN A 552 8.98 35.47 -16.51
N GLY A 553 8.49 36.67 -16.83
CA GLY A 553 7.65 36.89 -18.03
C GLY A 553 6.26 36.27 -17.86
N ALA A 554 5.53 36.02 -18.95
CA ALA A 554 4.22 35.34 -18.87
C ALA A 554 4.41 33.84 -18.65
N LEU A 555 3.80 33.29 -17.59
CA LEU A 555 3.85 31.87 -17.25
C LEU A 555 2.75 31.08 -17.96
N ASP A 556 3.10 29.88 -18.42
CA ASP A 556 2.16 28.84 -18.82
C ASP A 556 2.04 27.81 -17.68
N LEU A 557 0.97 27.92 -16.89
CA LEU A 557 0.74 27.08 -15.70
C LEU A 557 0.37 25.63 -16.06
N PHE A 558 -0.02 25.39 -17.31
CA PHE A 558 -0.32 24.05 -17.83
C PHE A 558 0.82 23.49 -18.69
N GLY A 559 1.88 24.29 -18.89
CA GLY A 559 3.07 23.92 -19.64
C GLY A 559 4.15 23.26 -18.79
N LEU A 560 5.35 23.17 -19.35
CA LEU A 560 6.53 22.72 -18.62
C LEU A 560 7.13 23.87 -17.81
N ARG A 561 7.46 23.61 -16.55
CA ARG A 561 8.24 24.54 -15.71
C ARG A 561 9.58 24.90 -16.35
N ALA A 562 10.03 26.15 -16.17
CA ALA A 562 11.29 26.63 -16.73
C ALA A 562 12.52 25.87 -16.20
N ARG A 563 12.52 25.48 -14.92
CA ARG A 563 13.58 24.65 -14.34
C ARG A 563 13.11 23.22 -14.13
N THR A 564 13.61 22.29 -14.94
CA THR A 564 13.34 20.87 -14.79
C THR A 564 14.12 20.26 -13.62
N VAL A 565 13.45 19.40 -12.84
CA VAL A 565 14.11 18.58 -11.82
C VAL A 565 14.83 17.43 -12.52
N THR A 566 16.08 17.20 -12.13
CA THR A 566 16.88 16.08 -12.64
C THR A 566 16.26 14.75 -12.17
N MET A 567 15.69 13.99 -13.10
CA MET A 567 15.12 12.68 -12.78
C MET A 567 16.22 11.62 -12.64
N THR A 568 16.13 10.79 -11.59
CA THR A 568 16.96 9.59 -11.47
C THR A 568 16.64 8.59 -12.59
N ALA A 569 17.49 7.58 -12.79
CA ALA A 569 17.22 6.52 -13.77
C ALA A 569 15.87 5.82 -13.51
N ASP A 570 15.55 5.60 -12.24
CA ASP A 570 14.28 4.98 -11.83
C ASP A 570 13.08 5.88 -12.06
N MET A 571 13.20 7.18 -11.76
CA MET A 571 12.14 8.15 -12.06
C MET A 571 11.87 8.24 -13.57
N ARG A 572 12.93 8.20 -14.40
CA ARG A 572 12.78 8.16 -15.86
C ARG A 572 12.07 6.88 -16.33
N ALA A 573 12.45 5.73 -15.78
CA ALA A 573 11.79 4.46 -16.11
C ALA A 573 10.31 4.46 -15.69
N ALA A 574 9.99 4.99 -14.51
CA ALA A 574 8.62 5.13 -14.02
C ALA A 574 7.80 6.09 -14.89
N SER A 575 8.34 7.28 -15.19
CA SER A 575 7.69 8.26 -16.06
C SER A 575 7.44 7.72 -17.48
N ALA A 576 8.38 6.95 -18.03
CA ALA A 576 8.19 6.27 -19.31
C ALA A 576 7.08 5.20 -19.25
N ALA A 577 7.03 4.41 -18.17
CA ALA A 577 5.98 3.42 -17.97
C ALA A 577 4.58 4.06 -17.82
N ILE A 578 4.48 5.12 -17.02
CA ILE A 578 3.25 5.91 -16.83
C ILE A 578 2.80 6.51 -18.18
N SER A 579 3.73 7.10 -18.94
CA SER A 579 3.41 7.74 -20.23
C SER A 579 3.00 6.72 -21.31
N ALA A 580 3.50 5.49 -21.23
CA ALA A 580 3.12 4.40 -22.13
C ALA A 580 1.76 3.78 -21.78
N ALA A 581 1.27 3.98 -20.55
CA ALA A 581 -0.04 3.50 -20.11
C ALA A 581 -1.15 4.45 -20.60
N ALA A 582 -2.16 3.92 -21.30
CA ALA A 582 -3.31 4.72 -21.70
C ALA A 582 -4.15 5.12 -20.46
N PRO A 583 -4.43 6.41 -20.21
CA PRO A 583 -5.07 6.88 -18.97
C PRO A 583 -6.45 6.30 -18.66
N ALA A 584 -7.17 5.76 -19.66
CA ALA A 584 -8.57 5.35 -19.53
C ALA A 584 -8.80 3.91 -19.03
N ASP A 585 -7.78 3.04 -19.02
CA ASP A 585 -7.95 1.60 -18.76
C ASP A 585 -7.24 1.09 -17.49
N GLY A 586 -6.65 1.98 -16.69
CA GLY A 586 -5.94 1.66 -15.45
C GLY A 586 -6.85 1.57 -14.22
N VAL A 587 -6.39 0.88 -13.17
CA VAL A 587 -7.10 0.73 -11.88
C VAL A 587 -6.13 0.98 -10.74
N ARG A 588 -6.53 1.77 -9.74
CA ARG A 588 -5.79 1.97 -8.49
C ARG A 588 -6.57 1.40 -7.32
N TYR A 589 -5.87 0.84 -6.33
CA TYR A 589 -6.45 0.49 -5.03
C TYR A 589 -5.41 0.58 -3.91
N SER A 590 -5.88 0.70 -2.66
CA SER A 590 -5.04 0.65 -1.46
C SER A 590 -5.30 -0.61 -0.65
N GLU A 591 -4.25 -1.18 -0.05
CA GLU A 591 -4.28 -2.42 0.72
C GLU A 591 -3.46 -2.28 2.01
N ILE A 592 -4.01 -2.80 3.10
CA ILE A 592 -3.30 -2.95 4.39
C ILE A 592 -3.21 -4.43 4.74
N MET A 593 -2.00 -4.88 5.03
CA MET A 593 -1.71 -6.23 5.52
C MET A 593 -0.96 -6.16 6.86
N ASP A 594 -1.43 -6.96 7.82
CA ASP A 594 -0.90 -7.01 9.18
C ASP A 594 -0.40 -8.41 9.52
N GLY A 595 0.67 -8.51 10.30
CA GLY A 595 1.18 -9.80 10.73
C GLY A 595 2.45 -9.68 11.55
N TYR A 596 3.31 -10.68 11.43
CA TYR A 596 4.52 -10.79 12.25
C TYR A 596 5.68 -11.23 11.37
N ILE A 597 6.84 -10.59 11.57
CA ILE A 597 8.09 -10.91 10.87
C ILE A 597 9.19 -11.17 11.88
N HIS A 598 9.85 -12.33 11.72
CA HIS A 598 11.09 -12.64 12.42
C HIS A 598 12.25 -11.95 11.70
N VAL A 599 13.07 -11.21 12.44
CA VAL A 599 14.28 -10.58 11.93
C VAL A 599 15.46 -11.47 12.33
N GLY A 600 16.06 -12.14 11.35
CA GLY A 600 17.08 -13.18 11.50
C GLY A 600 17.20 -14.05 10.25
N ASP A 601 18.32 -14.74 10.10
CA ASP A 601 18.66 -15.60 8.96
C ASP A 601 18.59 -17.10 9.28
N ASP A 602 18.25 -17.46 10.52
CA ASP A 602 18.28 -18.80 11.08
C ASP A 602 17.02 -19.64 10.78
N ILE A 603 15.87 -18.98 10.56
CA ILE A 603 14.58 -19.66 10.37
C ILE A 603 14.18 -19.67 8.89
N GLY A 604 14.16 -20.88 8.32
CA GLY A 604 13.73 -21.10 6.93
C GLY A 604 12.21 -21.12 6.73
N ASP A 605 11.45 -21.64 7.69
CA ASP A 605 10.00 -21.86 7.56
C ASP A 605 9.18 -20.62 7.97
N PHE A 606 8.21 -20.22 7.15
CA PHE A 606 7.42 -19.01 7.39
C PHE A 606 6.49 -19.10 8.60
N VAL A 607 5.93 -20.29 8.88
CA VAL A 607 5.01 -20.49 10.01
C VAL A 607 5.78 -20.50 11.32
N VAL A 608 6.95 -21.15 11.34
CA VAL A 608 7.87 -21.09 12.48
C VAL A 608 8.32 -19.65 12.72
N ALA A 609 8.72 -18.93 11.67
CA ALA A 609 9.13 -17.53 11.76
C ALA A 609 8.00 -16.63 12.31
N GLU A 610 6.77 -16.79 11.82
CA GLU A 610 5.61 -16.06 12.34
C GLU A 610 5.38 -16.33 13.84
N ASN A 611 5.47 -17.60 14.27
CA ASN A 611 5.23 -17.97 15.66
C ASN A 611 6.31 -17.44 16.61
N VAL A 612 7.58 -17.47 16.20
CA VAL A 612 8.69 -16.85 16.94
C VAL A 612 8.50 -15.34 17.02
N ALA A 613 8.18 -14.69 15.90
CA ALA A 613 7.92 -13.26 15.85
C ALA A 613 6.73 -12.84 16.72
N LYS A 614 5.66 -13.65 16.81
CA LYS A 614 4.55 -13.43 17.77
C LYS A 614 5.03 -13.46 19.21
N GLY A 615 5.85 -14.46 19.57
CA GLY A 615 6.43 -14.56 20.91
C GLY A 615 7.33 -13.36 21.25
N ALA A 616 8.01 -12.80 20.26
CA ALA A 616 8.87 -11.62 20.39
C ALA A 616 8.12 -10.27 20.21
N ALA A 617 6.80 -10.29 19.99
CA ALA A 617 5.99 -9.11 19.67
C ALA A 617 6.51 -8.30 18.45
N SER A 618 7.17 -8.97 17.49
CA SER A 618 7.67 -8.37 16.25
C SER A 618 6.54 -8.24 15.22
N ALA A 619 5.60 -7.35 15.50
CA ALA A 619 4.49 -7.03 14.61
C ALA A 619 4.99 -6.26 13.38
N ALA A 620 4.34 -6.51 12.25
CA ALA A 620 4.62 -5.86 10.98
C ALA A 620 3.32 -5.43 10.29
N LYS A 621 3.35 -4.27 9.65
CA LYS A 621 2.23 -3.70 8.91
C LYS A 621 2.73 -3.16 7.57
N LEU A 622 2.05 -3.53 6.50
CA LEU A 622 2.32 -3.09 5.14
C LEU A 622 1.10 -2.33 4.61
N TYR A 623 1.25 -1.04 4.39
CA TYR A 623 0.25 -0.19 3.73
C TYR A 623 0.79 0.15 2.35
N MET A 624 0.06 -0.21 1.30
CA MET A 624 0.41 0.18 -0.06
C MET A 624 -0.78 0.69 -0.87
N SER A 625 -0.53 1.57 -1.82
CA SER A 625 -1.39 1.79 -2.99
C SER A 625 -0.73 1.14 -4.20
N VAL A 626 -1.54 0.45 -5.00
CA VAL A 626 -1.13 -0.25 -6.20
C VAL A 626 -1.84 0.37 -7.40
N ASP A 627 -1.04 0.85 -8.34
CA ASP A 627 -1.43 1.35 -9.65
C ASP A 627 -1.28 0.25 -10.69
N VAL A 628 -2.40 -0.21 -11.26
CA VAL A 628 -2.43 -1.09 -12.41
C VAL A 628 -2.59 -0.24 -13.67
N TYR A 629 -1.54 -0.18 -14.48
CA TYR A 629 -1.50 0.70 -15.66
C TYR A 629 -2.52 0.33 -16.74
N SER A 630 -2.80 -0.96 -16.93
CA SER A 630 -3.81 -1.43 -17.89
C SER A 630 -4.33 -2.82 -17.50
N VAL A 631 -5.66 -2.93 -17.37
CA VAL A 631 -6.32 -4.22 -17.13
C VAL A 631 -6.14 -5.18 -18.32
N ARG A 632 -5.99 -4.67 -19.56
CA ARG A 632 -5.78 -5.51 -20.76
C ARG A 632 -4.39 -6.16 -20.77
N ASN A 633 -3.37 -5.47 -20.27
CA ASN A 633 -2.02 -6.02 -20.23
C ASN A 633 -1.89 -7.15 -19.20
N LEU A 634 -2.71 -7.12 -18.14
CA LEU A 634 -2.82 -8.24 -17.18
C LEU A 634 -3.30 -9.54 -17.85
N THR A 635 -4.11 -9.46 -18.91
CA THR A 635 -4.60 -10.66 -19.62
C THR A 635 -3.59 -11.24 -20.63
N HIS A 636 -2.53 -10.50 -21.00
CA HIS A 636 -1.63 -10.85 -22.10
C HIS A 636 -0.15 -11.12 -21.72
N ARG A 637 0.16 -11.35 -20.43
CA ARG A 637 1.47 -11.82 -19.90
C ARG A 637 2.66 -10.84 -19.99
N ASP A 638 2.44 -9.54 -19.82
CA ASP A 638 3.56 -8.60 -19.64
C ASP A 638 3.96 -8.44 -18.16
N GLU A 639 5.26 -8.55 -17.87
CA GLU A 639 5.84 -8.60 -16.51
C GLU A 639 5.81 -7.24 -15.75
N ARG A 640 5.32 -6.15 -16.36
CA ARG A 640 5.35 -4.79 -15.79
C ARG A 640 3.99 -4.10 -15.77
N SER A 641 2.99 -4.77 -15.20
CA SER A 641 1.58 -4.32 -15.25
C SER A 641 1.13 -3.44 -14.08
N SER A 642 1.96 -3.25 -13.05
CA SER A 642 1.60 -2.42 -11.90
C SER A 642 2.78 -1.74 -11.20
N PHE A 643 2.48 -0.76 -10.36
CA PHE A 643 3.42 -0.02 -9.52
C PHE A 643 2.84 0.19 -8.13
N ALA A 644 3.64 -0.02 -7.09
CA ALA A 644 3.21 0.10 -5.70
C ALA A 644 4.05 1.12 -4.91
N THR A 645 3.37 1.92 -4.08
CA THR A 645 3.97 2.89 -3.13
C THR A 645 3.25 2.83 -1.79
N GLY A 646 3.88 3.33 -0.73
CA GLY A 646 3.30 3.28 0.62
C GLY A 646 4.37 3.17 1.69
N SER A 647 4.07 2.46 2.77
CA SER A 647 4.95 2.31 3.92
C SER A 647 4.88 0.92 4.53
N PHE A 648 6.00 0.51 5.12
CA PHE A 648 6.15 -0.76 5.82
C PHE A 648 6.69 -0.48 7.24
N SER A 649 5.95 -0.90 8.26
CA SER A 649 6.33 -0.73 9.67
C SER A 649 6.67 -2.08 10.27
N CYS A 650 7.85 -2.21 10.88
CA CYS A 650 8.24 -3.38 11.66
C CYS A 650 9.25 -2.94 12.72
N GLY A 651 8.83 -2.88 13.98
CA GLY A 651 9.64 -2.31 15.08
C GLY A 651 10.95 -3.05 15.36
N ALA A 652 11.01 -4.34 15.05
CA ALA A 652 12.25 -5.13 15.14
C ALA A 652 13.25 -4.83 14.03
N LEU A 653 12.79 -4.24 12.91
CA LEU A 653 13.62 -3.86 11.77
C LEU A 653 14.03 -2.38 11.82
N SER A 654 13.08 -1.50 12.12
CA SER A 654 13.32 -0.06 12.20
C SER A 654 12.38 0.60 13.21
N ARG A 655 12.87 1.66 13.87
CA ARG A 655 12.07 2.47 14.79
C ARG A 655 10.93 3.20 14.08
N ASP A 656 11.20 3.70 12.87
CA ASP A 656 10.26 4.49 12.08
C ASP A 656 9.71 3.64 10.91
N PRO A 657 8.54 4.00 10.33
CA PRO A 657 8.06 3.37 9.11
C PRO A 657 9.06 3.49 7.96
N LEU A 658 9.28 2.38 7.25
CA LEU A 658 10.05 2.36 6.02
C LEU A 658 9.18 2.82 4.85
N LEU A 659 9.72 3.66 3.98
CA LEU A 659 9.04 4.13 2.77
C LEU A 659 9.15 3.08 1.66
N VAL A 660 8.04 2.68 1.06
CA VAL A 660 8.03 1.88 -0.17
C VAL A 660 8.32 2.82 -1.33
N LEU A 661 9.58 2.85 -1.78
CA LEU A 661 10.02 3.72 -2.88
C LEU A 661 9.40 3.30 -4.21
N ARG A 662 9.40 1.98 -4.44
CA ARG A 662 8.90 1.35 -5.65
C ARG A 662 8.62 -0.11 -5.37
N GLY A 663 7.45 -0.56 -5.79
CA GLY A 663 7.09 -1.96 -5.80
C GLY A 663 6.50 -2.41 -7.13
N ASP A 664 6.77 -3.64 -7.52
CA ASP A 664 6.09 -4.31 -8.62
C ASP A 664 5.16 -5.38 -8.03
N VAL A 665 3.90 -5.42 -8.48
CA VAL A 665 2.93 -6.46 -8.12
C VAL A 665 2.53 -7.25 -9.35
N GLN A 666 2.86 -8.53 -9.38
CA GLN A 666 2.54 -9.43 -10.47
C GLN A 666 1.34 -10.32 -10.10
N PHE A 667 0.30 -10.30 -10.93
CA PHE A 667 -0.94 -11.01 -10.65
C PHE A 667 -1.01 -12.37 -11.38
N PHE A 668 -1.30 -13.45 -10.63
CA PHE A 668 -1.54 -14.81 -11.15
C PHE A 668 -0.43 -15.38 -12.04
N SER A 669 0.83 -15.22 -11.63
CA SER A 669 1.97 -15.93 -12.22
C SER A 669 1.90 -17.43 -11.89
N ALA A 670 2.40 -18.31 -12.77
CA ALA A 670 2.45 -19.74 -12.46
C ALA A 670 3.48 -20.01 -11.34
N ASP A 671 3.08 -20.70 -10.29
CA ASP A 671 4.01 -21.11 -9.24
C ASP A 671 4.82 -22.32 -9.71
N GLN A 672 6.11 -22.11 -10.00
CA GLN A 672 7.01 -23.17 -10.48
C GLN A 672 7.33 -24.22 -9.39
N SER A 673 7.13 -23.88 -8.11
CA SER A 673 7.49 -24.71 -6.96
C SER A 673 6.44 -25.75 -6.58
N VAL A 674 5.20 -25.59 -7.08
CA VAL A 674 4.08 -26.53 -6.87
C VAL A 674 3.55 -27.04 -8.20
N SER A 675 2.84 -28.16 -8.17
CA SER A 675 2.35 -28.82 -9.39
C SER A 675 1.25 -28.05 -10.13
N ASP A 676 0.34 -27.40 -9.40
CA ASP A 676 -0.83 -26.68 -9.94
C ASP A 676 -1.23 -25.55 -8.97
N GLY A 677 -0.67 -24.35 -9.18
CA GLY A 677 -0.92 -23.17 -8.36
C GLY A 677 -0.51 -21.87 -9.05
N SER A 678 -1.09 -20.76 -8.62
CA SER A 678 -0.79 -19.42 -9.11
C SER A 678 -0.40 -18.50 -7.96
N ASN A 679 0.58 -17.61 -8.21
CA ASN A 679 1.07 -16.65 -7.24
C ASN A 679 0.68 -15.20 -7.58
N LEU A 680 0.37 -14.42 -6.56
CA LEU A 680 0.45 -12.96 -6.59
C LEU A 680 1.77 -12.57 -5.94
N VAL A 681 2.70 -12.00 -6.71
CA VAL A 681 4.07 -11.73 -6.27
C VAL A 681 4.25 -10.22 -6.05
N TYR A 682 4.85 -9.86 -4.93
CA TYR A 682 5.14 -8.50 -4.50
C TYR A 682 6.65 -8.36 -4.40
N ARG A 683 7.24 -7.40 -5.10
CA ARG A 683 8.64 -7.04 -4.95
C ARG A 683 8.72 -5.56 -4.63
N LEU A 684 9.00 -5.21 -3.38
CA LEU A 684 9.00 -3.83 -2.90
C LEU A 684 10.40 -3.42 -2.44
N THR A 685 10.82 -2.21 -2.81
CA THR A 685 12.03 -1.57 -2.28
C THR A 685 11.64 -0.66 -1.13
N LEU A 686 12.17 -0.96 0.04
CA LEU A 686 11.91 -0.27 1.30
C LEU A 686 13.10 0.61 1.67
N LEU A 687 12.85 1.85 2.08
CA LEU A 687 13.87 2.79 2.56
C LEU A 687 13.57 3.17 4.01
N SER A 688 14.53 3.01 4.91
CA SER A 688 14.41 3.48 6.30
C SER A 688 14.74 4.97 6.43
N THR A 689 14.33 5.59 7.54
CA THR A 689 14.72 6.96 7.88
C THR A 689 16.23 7.09 8.09
N SER A 690 16.92 6.02 8.51
CA SER A 690 18.40 5.96 8.60
C SER A 690 19.11 5.87 7.24
N GLY A 691 18.38 5.62 6.15
CA GLY A 691 18.90 5.51 4.78
C GLY A 691 19.28 4.08 4.35
N GLU A 692 18.95 3.08 5.15
CA GLU A 692 19.12 1.67 4.80
C GLU A 692 18.03 1.24 3.82
N THR A 693 18.38 0.36 2.89
CA THR A 693 17.46 -0.16 1.88
C THR A 693 17.26 -1.65 2.07
N TYR A 694 16.01 -2.10 1.98
CA TYR A 694 15.62 -3.51 2.06
C TYR A 694 14.74 -3.87 0.87
N ILE A 695 14.78 -5.14 0.47
CA ILE A 695 13.91 -5.70 -0.57
C ILE A 695 12.93 -6.65 0.11
N LEU A 696 11.64 -6.33 0.00
CA LEU A 696 10.55 -7.19 0.43
C LEU A 696 10.10 -8.02 -0.77
N HIS A 697 10.27 -9.33 -0.66
CA HIS A 697 9.71 -10.30 -1.60
C HIS A 697 8.56 -11.05 -0.93
N GLY A 698 7.35 -10.77 -1.37
CA GLY A 698 6.12 -11.37 -0.86
C GLY A 698 5.43 -12.20 -1.92
N TYR A 699 4.78 -13.30 -1.55
CA TYR A 699 3.87 -13.99 -2.46
C TYR A 699 2.62 -14.52 -1.75
N LYS A 700 1.49 -14.50 -2.48
CA LYS A 700 0.23 -15.15 -2.08
C LYS A 700 -0.01 -16.34 -3.00
N THR A 701 -0.21 -17.53 -2.44
CA THR A 701 -0.39 -18.75 -3.22
C THR A 701 -1.85 -19.13 -3.30
N ILE A 702 -2.34 -19.35 -4.53
CA ILE A 702 -3.69 -19.85 -4.83
C ILE A 702 -3.54 -21.21 -5.49
N ASP A 703 -3.98 -22.25 -4.81
CA ASP A 703 -3.82 -23.65 -5.24
C ASP A 703 -5.13 -24.45 -5.13
N ALA A 704 -5.03 -25.78 -5.28
CA ALA A 704 -6.15 -26.71 -5.22
C ALA A 704 -6.86 -26.79 -3.86
N GLU A 705 -6.26 -26.34 -2.75
CA GLU A 705 -6.87 -26.40 -1.41
C GLU A 705 -8.08 -25.48 -1.30
N THR A 706 -8.16 -24.46 -2.14
CA THR A 706 -9.29 -23.53 -2.25
C THR A 706 -10.58 -24.18 -2.78
N GLY A 707 -10.50 -25.39 -3.35
CA GLY A 707 -11.62 -26.10 -3.97
C GLY A 707 -12.86 -26.23 -3.06
N PHE A 708 -13.97 -25.60 -3.48
CA PHE A 708 -15.24 -25.49 -2.78
C PHE A 708 -15.11 -25.05 -1.31
N SER A 709 -14.07 -24.27 -0.96
CA SER A 709 -13.84 -23.79 0.40
C SER A 709 -13.64 -22.28 0.43
N ALA A 710 -14.66 -21.56 0.90
CA ALA A 710 -14.60 -20.11 1.04
C ALA A 710 -13.51 -19.68 2.02
N ALA A 711 -13.34 -20.41 3.13
CA ALA A 711 -12.32 -20.14 4.13
C ALA A 711 -10.89 -20.25 3.57
N HIS A 712 -10.56 -21.35 2.87
CA HIS A 712 -9.23 -21.49 2.26
C HIS A 712 -9.00 -20.51 1.10
N THR A 713 -10.06 -20.19 0.33
CA THR A 713 -9.99 -19.16 -0.71
C THR A 713 -9.66 -17.79 -0.11
N TRP A 714 -10.28 -17.44 1.02
CA TRP A 714 -9.97 -16.23 1.76
C TRP A 714 -8.52 -16.24 2.23
N THR A 715 -8.07 -17.31 2.90
CA THR A 715 -6.67 -17.42 3.36
C THR A 715 -5.67 -17.28 2.20
N ALA A 716 -5.90 -17.98 1.08
CA ALA A 716 -5.04 -17.94 -0.11
C ALA A 716 -4.96 -16.55 -0.77
N THR A 717 -6.05 -15.79 -0.75
CA THR A 717 -6.11 -14.45 -1.37
C THR A 717 -5.64 -13.33 -0.45
N THR A 718 -5.54 -13.59 0.86
CA THR A 718 -5.20 -12.58 1.88
C THR A 718 -3.86 -12.80 2.56
N THR A 719 -3.28 -14.00 2.50
CA THR A 719 -2.02 -14.34 3.20
C THR A 719 -0.81 -14.11 2.30
N LEU A 720 0.09 -13.23 2.74
CA LEU A 720 1.35 -12.89 2.09
C LEU A 720 2.53 -13.50 2.86
N TYR A 721 3.17 -14.49 2.26
CA TYR A 721 4.45 -15.03 2.75
C TYR A 721 5.56 -14.07 2.36
N THR A 722 6.25 -13.52 3.36
CA THR A 722 7.11 -12.36 3.21
C THR A 722 8.54 -12.70 3.57
N THR A 723 9.48 -12.40 2.67
CA THR A 723 10.92 -12.46 2.89
C THR A 723 11.50 -11.06 2.75
N LEU A 724 12.34 -10.66 3.71
CA LEU A 724 13.11 -9.43 3.66
C LEU A 724 14.57 -9.77 3.36
N THR A 725 15.17 -9.09 2.40
CA THR A 725 16.59 -9.18 2.10
C THR A 725 17.23 -7.80 2.01
N THR A 726 18.54 -7.74 2.14
CA THR A 726 19.33 -6.58 1.70
C THR A 726 19.42 -6.54 0.16
N PRO A 727 19.87 -5.43 -0.44
CA PRO A 727 19.97 -5.30 -1.90
C PRO A 727 20.97 -6.26 -2.57
N ASP A 728 21.98 -6.74 -1.82
CA ASP A 728 22.94 -7.78 -2.23
C ASP A 728 22.39 -9.22 -2.07
N GLY A 729 21.18 -9.38 -1.53
CA GLY A 729 20.47 -10.65 -1.43
C GLY A 729 20.65 -11.40 -0.11
N ALA A 730 21.33 -10.82 0.89
CA ALA A 730 21.44 -11.44 2.21
C ALA A 730 20.07 -11.43 2.92
N LEU A 731 19.75 -12.53 3.60
CA LEU A 731 18.48 -12.70 4.29
C LEU A 731 18.44 -11.84 5.56
N VAL A 732 17.37 -11.04 5.72
CA VAL A 732 17.15 -10.18 6.89
C VAL A 732 16.02 -10.71 7.76
N GLY A 733 14.98 -11.29 7.16
CA GLY A 733 13.86 -11.82 7.92
C GLY A 733 12.81 -12.52 7.10
N ARG A 734 11.93 -13.27 7.79
CA ARG A 734 10.79 -13.97 7.19
C ARG A 734 9.56 -13.85 8.07
N GLY A 735 8.39 -13.89 7.47
CA GLY A 735 7.14 -13.88 8.21
C GLY A 735 5.91 -13.92 7.33
N ILE A 736 4.76 -13.70 7.95
CA ILE A 736 3.47 -13.78 7.28
C ILE A 736 2.66 -12.54 7.61
N LEU A 737 2.17 -11.86 6.57
CA LEU A 737 1.23 -10.74 6.67
C LEU A 737 -0.13 -11.18 6.12
N ARG A 738 -1.24 -10.64 6.62
CA ARG A 738 -2.60 -10.98 6.21
C ARG A 738 -3.47 -9.74 6.05
N ILE A 739 -4.32 -9.72 5.03
CA ILE A 739 -5.43 -8.75 4.96
C ILE A 739 -6.48 -9.16 6.00
N SER A 740 -6.77 -8.27 6.95
CA SER A 740 -7.85 -8.49 7.91
C SER A 740 -9.22 -8.25 7.24
N TRP A 741 -10.27 -8.92 7.72
CA TRP A 741 -11.62 -8.68 7.22
C TRP A 741 -12.07 -7.23 7.44
N ARG A 742 -11.56 -6.58 8.51
CA ARG A 742 -11.84 -5.17 8.84
C ARG A 742 -11.26 -4.22 7.79
N ASN A 743 -10.09 -4.55 7.23
CA ASN A 743 -9.38 -3.73 6.25
C ASN A 743 -9.83 -4.01 4.80
N PHE A 744 -10.47 -5.15 4.54
CA PHE A 744 -10.96 -5.49 3.21
C PHE A 744 -12.12 -4.62 2.72
N ALA A 745 -13.09 -4.29 3.60
CA ALA A 745 -14.21 -3.44 3.19
C ALA A 745 -13.79 -1.98 2.87
N PRO A 746 -12.91 -1.33 3.66
CA PRO A 746 -12.27 -0.07 3.27
C PRO A 746 -11.46 -0.17 1.97
N GLN A 747 -10.69 -1.25 1.76
CA GLN A 747 -9.94 -1.47 0.52
C GLN A 747 -10.84 -1.39 -0.72
N LEU A 748 -12.04 -1.99 -0.68
CA LEU A 748 -13.01 -1.89 -1.79
C LEU A 748 -13.47 -0.46 -2.10
N LYS A 749 -13.45 0.44 -1.11
CA LYS A 749 -13.80 1.86 -1.31
C LYS A 749 -12.69 2.65 -1.99
N THR A 750 -11.44 2.19 -1.89
CA THR A 750 -10.29 2.82 -2.53
C THR A 750 -10.09 2.40 -3.99
N LEU A 751 -10.92 1.49 -4.51
CA LEU A 751 -10.88 1.07 -5.92
C LEU A 751 -11.35 2.22 -6.82
N GLY A 752 -10.39 2.83 -7.52
CA GLY A 752 -10.62 3.95 -8.42
C GLY A 752 -10.07 3.72 -9.82
N SER A 753 -10.59 4.45 -10.79
CA SER A 753 -10.06 4.52 -12.16
C SER A 753 -10.40 5.86 -12.79
N ALA A 754 -9.44 6.44 -13.52
CA ALA A 754 -9.67 7.64 -14.32
C ALA A 754 -10.67 7.41 -15.48
N GLY A 755 -10.89 6.16 -15.90
CA GLY A 755 -11.89 5.76 -16.91
C GLY A 755 -13.28 5.43 -16.35
N GLY A 756 -13.52 5.66 -15.06
CA GLY A 756 -14.79 5.38 -14.39
C GLY A 756 -14.97 3.90 -13.99
N VAL A 757 -16.22 3.43 -13.89
CA VAL A 757 -16.55 2.13 -13.29
C VAL A 757 -16.17 0.92 -14.18
N GLY A 758 -16.04 1.12 -15.50
CA GLY A 758 -15.77 0.05 -16.46
C GLY A 758 -14.46 -0.72 -16.22
N PRO A 759 -13.30 -0.04 -16.16
CA PRO A 759 -12.01 -0.68 -15.85
C PRO A 759 -12.00 -1.39 -14.49
N VAL A 760 -12.63 -0.81 -13.47
CA VAL A 760 -12.77 -1.42 -12.14
C VAL A 760 -13.53 -2.74 -12.23
N ALA A 761 -14.68 -2.77 -12.93
CA ALA A 761 -15.46 -3.98 -13.12
C ALA A 761 -14.69 -5.05 -13.91
N ALA A 762 -13.90 -4.66 -14.92
CA ALA A 762 -13.06 -5.57 -15.68
C ALA A 762 -11.95 -6.20 -14.80
N PHE A 763 -11.30 -5.41 -13.95
CA PHE A 763 -10.29 -5.89 -13.00
C PHE A 763 -10.88 -6.86 -11.98
N VAL A 764 -12.01 -6.50 -11.34
CA VAL A 764 -12.71 -7.37 -10.40
C VAL A 764 -13.18 -8.64 -11.10
N GLY A 765 -13.72 -8.54 -12.31
CA GLY A 765 -14.13 -9.68 -13.13
C GLY A 765 -12.96 -10.62 -13.48
N TYR A 766 -11.79 -10.07 -13.82
CA TYR A 766 -10.57 -10.85 -14.07
C TYR A 766 -10.11 -11.60 -12.81
N PHE A 767 -10.03 -10.90 -11.67
CA PHE A 767 -9.64 -11.48 -10.39
C PHE A 767 -10.62 -12.58 -9.96
N MET A 768 -11.93 -12.31 -10.04
CA MET A 768 -12.99 -13.28 -9.74
C MET A 768 -12.93 -14.49 -10.67
N LYS A 769 -12.75 -14.30 -11.98
CA LYS A 769 -12.64 -15.41 -12.95
C LYS A 769 -11.45 -16.33 -12.62
N ARG A 770 -10.30 -15.76 -12.23
CA ARG A 770 -9.13 -16.54 -11.83
C ARG A 770 -9.35 -17.25 -10.49
N ALA A 771 -9.84 -16.56 -9.46
CA ALA A 771 -10.11 -17.15 -8.15
C ALA A 771 -11.20 -18.24 -8.20
N THR A 772 -12.31 -18.00 -8.91
CA THR A 772 -13.40 -18.98 -9.10
C THR A 772 -12.94 -20.23 -9.84
N SER A 773 -11.96 -20.12 -10.74
CA SER A 773 -11.42 -21.29 -11.43
C SER A 773 -10.79 -22.30 -10.46
N PHE A 774 -10.11 -21.83 -9.40
CA PHE A 774 -9.57 -22.71 -8.35
C PHE A 774 -10.66 -23.19 -7.38
N PHE A 775 -11.62 -22.32 -7.03
CA PHE A 775 -12.77 -22.70 -6.20
C PHE A 775 -13.60 -23.84 -6.83
N PHE A 776 -13.85 -23.79 -8.14
CA PHE A 776 -14.54 -24.85 -8.89
C PHE A 776 -13.56 -25.86 -9.52
N GLY A 777 -12.48 -26.21 -8.82
CA GLY A 777 -11.37 -27.04 -9.32
C GLY A 777 -11.74 -28.19 -10.28
N PRO A 778 -12.68 -29.11 -9.96
CA PRO A 778 -13.07 -30.22 -10.86
C PRO A 778 -13.69 -29.78 -12.20
N LEU A 779 -14.23 -28.56 -12.28
CA LEU A 779 -14.82 -27.99 -13.49
C LEU A 779 -13.80 -27.19 -14.32
N ARG A 780 -12.54 -27.07 -13.88
CA ARG A 780 -11.46 -26.45 -14.66
C ARG A 780 -11.26 -27.19 -15.99
N THR A 781 -10.74 -26.49 -16.99
CA THR A 781 -10.31 -27.12 -18.24
C THR A 781 -9.24 -28.17 -17.94
N LEU A 782 -9.40 -29.37 -18.49
CA LEU A 782 -8.41 -30.44 -18.35
C LEU A 782 -7.09 -30.05 -19.02
N GLN A 783 -6.00 -30.37 -18.35
CA GLN A 783 -4.64 -30.19 -18.84
C GLN A 783 -4.17 -31.50 -19.48
N TYR A 784 -3.76 -31.39 -20.73
CA TYR A 784 -3.16 -32.47 -21.52
C TYR A 784 -1.63 -32.24 -21.62
N PRO A 785 -0.83 -33.29 -21.87
CA PRO A 785 0.63 -33.16 -21.96
C PRO A 785 1.08 -32.07 -22.94
N SER A 786 2.03 -31.24 -22.52
CA SER A 786 2.61 -30.15 -23.33
C SER A 786 3.98 -30.55 -23.87
N ASN A 787 4.38 -30.01 -25.03
CA ASN A 787 5.71 -30.17 -25.63
C ASN A 787 6.72 -29.06 -25.21
N ASP A 788 6.34 -28.19 -24.27
CA ASP A 788 7.20 -27.11 -23.77
C ASP A 788 8.33 -27.65 -22.86
N THR A 789 9.53 -27.06 -22.99
CA THR A 789 10.72 -27.39 -22.18
C THR A 789 11.02 -26.34 -21.12
N ALA A 790 10.12 -25.37 -20.89
CA ALA A 790 10.21 -24.41 -19.80
C ALA A 790 10.38 -25.12 -18.44
N GLY A 791 11.39 -24.70 -17.66
CA GLY A 791 11.70 -25.27 -16.34
C GLY A 791 12.65 -26.49 -16.35
N TYR A 792 13.22 -26.85 -17.51
CA TYR A 792 14.20 -27.93 -17.63
C TYR A 792 15.58 -27.47 -17.15
N TYR A 793 16.27 -28.35 -16.43
CA TYR A 793 17.69 -28.20 -16.12
C TYR A 793 18.52 -28.90 -17.19
N ALA A 794 19.72 -28.37 -17.47
CA ALA A 794 20.70 -29.08 -18.28
C ALA A 794 21.14 -30.36 -17.55
N LYS A 795 20.98 -31.52 -18.19
CA LYS A 795 21.28 -32.85 -17.62
C LYS A 795 22.39 -33.58 -18.37
N ILE A 796 23.03 -34.52 -17.68
CA ILE A 796 24.03 -35.41 -18.27
C ILE A 796 23.33 -36.44 -19.17
N ALA A 797 23.68 -36.43 -20.46
CA ALA A 797 23.19 -37.42 -21.42
C ALA A 797 23.78 -38.82 -21.14
N PRO A 798 23.05 -39.90 -21.45
CA PRO A 798 23.60 -41.25 -21.36
C PRO A 798 24.82 -41.39 -22.28
N ALA A 799 25.89 -41.99 -21.76
CA ALA A 799 27.11 -42.25 -22.52
C ALA A 799 26.90 -43.32 -23.60
N LYS A 800 26.04 -44.32 -23.34
CA LYS A 800 25.63 -45.34 -24.31
C LYS A 800 24.17 -45.75 -24.12
N THR A 801 23.51 -46.08 -25.23
CA THR A 801 22.24 -46.83 -25.27
C THR A 801 22.54 -48.22 -25.82
N ILE A 802 22.29 -49.24 -25.02
CA ILE A 802 22.68 -50.63 -25.25
C ILE A 802 21.42 -51.43 -25.60
N PRO A 803 21.32 -52.06 -26.78
CA PRO A 803 20.25 -53.00 -27.06
C PRO A 803 20.47 -54.29 -26.26
N LEU A 804 19.42 -54.79 -25.64
CA LEU A 804 19.39 -56.06 -24.91
C LEU A 804 18.41 -57.01 -25.61
N THR A 805 18.73 -58.30 -25.62
CA THR A 805 17.83 -59.35 -26.11
C THR A 805 17.65 -60.37 -25.00
N ALA A 806 16.43 -60.50 -24.51
CA ALA A 806 16.07 -61.50 -23.52
C ALA A 806 16.12 -62.91 -24.15
N SER A 807 16.19 -63.95 -23.30
CA SER A 807 16.31 -65.34 -23.74
C SER A 807 15.13 -65.84 -24.59
N ASP A 808 13.99 -65.16 -24.53
CA ASP A 808 12.80 -65.43 -25.33
C ASP A 808 12.73 -64.59 -26.62
N GLY A 809 13.80 -63.88 -26.97
CA GLY A 809 13.95 -63.12 -28.21
C GLY A 809 13.39 -61.70 -28.17
N VAL A 810 12.83 -61.24 -27.04
CA VAL A 810 12.30 -59.87 -26.91
C VAL A 810 13.44 -58.86 -26.78
N GLY A 811 13.43 -57.85 -27.65
CA GLY A 811 14.39 -56.75 -27.64
C GLY A 811 13.98 -55.63 -26.69
N THR A 812 14.89 -55.23 -25.80
CA THR A 812 14.75 -54.07 -24.89
C THR A 812 16.00 -53.19 -24.97
N THR A 813 16.05 -52.10 -24.21
CA THR A 813 17.22 -51.21 -24.18
C THR A 813 17.66 -50.90 -22.77
N MET A 814 18.94 -50.60 -22.59
CA MET A 814 19.53 -50.15 -21.33
C MET A 814 20.41 -48.93 -21.59
N LYS A 815 20.29 -47.90 -20.75
CA LYS A 815 21.13 -46.70 -20.82
C LYS A 815 22.23 -46.76 -19.77
N MET A 816 23.40 -46.22 -20.09
CA MET A 816 24.57 -46.19 -19.22
C MET A 816 25.13 -44.79 -19.09
N TRP A 817 25.44 -44.38 -17.85
CA TRP A 817 26.08 -43.10 -17.51
C TRP A 817 27.42 -43.34 -16.82
N LEU A 818 28.40 -42.51 -17.17
CA LEU A 818 29.76 -42.56 -16.61
C LEU A 818 29.86 -41.70 -15.33
N PRO A 819 30.78 -42.05 -14.41
CA PRO A 819 31.11 -41.22 -13.26
C PRO A 819 31.53 -39.80 -13.65
N GLN A 820 31.18 -38.81 -12.84
CA GLN A 820 31.63 -37.43 -13.05
C GLN A 820 33.09 -37.28 -12.59
N ALA A 821 33.94 -36.68 -13.43
CA ALA A 821 35.39 -36.59 -13.25
C ALA A 821 35.81 -35.54 -12.19
N LYS A 822 35.44 -35.73 -10.92
CA LYS A 822 35.87 -34.81 -9.85
C LYS A 822 37.13 -35.20 -9.09
N ASP A 823 37.64 -36.43 -9.20
CA ASP A 823 38.96 -36.79 -8.68
C ASP A 823 39.55 -38.01 -9.40
N ALA A 824 40.66 -37.84 -10.12
CA ALA A 824 41.38 -38.89 -10.83
C ALA A 824 42.07 -39.92 -9.90
N ALA A 825 41.82 -39.87 -8.59
CA ALA A 825 42.48 -40.68 -7.57
C ALA A 825 41.59 -41.76 -6.93
N HIS A 826 40.31 -41.90 -7.32
CA HIS A 826 39.42 -42.88 -6.70
C HIS A 826 39.50 -44.27 -7.36
N LYS A 827 39.58 -45.32 -6.52
CA LYS A 827 39.42 -46.72 -6.94
C LYS A 827 38.09 -46.89 -7.70
N PRO A 828 38.04 -47.75 -8.74
CA PRO A 828 36.80 -48.01 -9.47
C PRO A 828 35.72 -48.50 -8.50
N LYS A 829 34.59 -47.78 -8.46
CA LYS A 829 33.41 -48.17 -7.68
C LYS A 829 32.61 -49.24 -8.41
N ARG A 830 31.79 -49.98 -7.66
CA ARG A 830 30.95 -51.05 -8.21
C ARG A 830 29.87 -50.48 -9.15
N PRO A 831 29.42 -51.25 -10.15
CA PRO A 831 28.34 -50.80 -11.02
C PRO A 831 27.00 -50.77 -10.26
N LEU A 832 26.22 -49.71 -10.50
CA LEU A 832 24.85 -49.57 -10.00
C LEU A 832 23.84 -49.87 -11.10
N LEU A 833 22.93 -50.81 -10.84
CA LEU A 833 21.83 -51.16 -11.75
C LEU A 833 20.51 -50.65 -11.17
N LEU A 834 19.91 -49.62 -11.80
CA LEU A 834 18.63 -49.04 -11.39
C LEU A 834 17.51 -49.60 -12.28
N ILE A 835 16.66 -50.47 -11.74
CA ILE A 835 15.60 -51.16 -12.48
C ILE A 835 14.26 -50.42 -12.26
N PRO A 836 13.66 -49.83 -13.30
CA PRO A 836 12.42 -49.08 -13.20
C PRO A 836 11.18 -49.99 -13.13
N GLY A 837 10.04 -49.37 -12.78
CA GLY A 837 8.75 -50.04 -12.66
C GLY A 837 7.98 -50.18 -13.98
N ALA A 838 6.73 -50.62 -13.89
CA ALA A 838 5.83 -50.71 -15.04
C ALA A 838 5.45 -49.32 -15.58
N SER A 839 5.24 -49.23 -16.89
CA SER A 839 4.77 -48.04 -17.61
C SER A 839 5.69 -46.81 -17.56
N VAL A 840 6.93 -46.96 -17.10
CA VAL A 840 7.94 -45.88 -17.03
C VAL A 840 9.24 -46.28 -17.73
N ASP A 841 10.12 -45.33 -17.99
CA ASP A 841 11.48 -45.54 -18.52
C ASP A 841 12.56 -45.05 -17.53
N ASP A 842 13.76 -44.76 -18.03
CA ASP A 842 14.87 -44.25 -17.23
C ASP A 842 14.59 -42.89 -16.56
N GLN A 843 13.63 -42.11 -17.05
CA GLN A 843 13.37 -40.75 -16.57
C GLN A 843 12.87 -40.72 -15.13
N ILE A 844 12.44 -41.84 -14.55
CA ILE A 844 12.17 -41.89 -13.11
C ILE A 844 13.43 -41.68 -12.27
N PHE A 845 14.60 -41.99 -12.84
CA PHE A 845 15.91 -41.82 -12.22
C PHE A 845 16.73 -40.68 -12.87
N SER A 846 16.47 -40.35 -14.14
CA SER A 846 17.20 -39.34 -14.94
C SER A 846 16.41 -38.05 -15.22
N LEU A 847 15.37 -37.76 -14.42
CA LEU A 847 14.41 -36.68 -14.66
C LEU A 847 15.06 -35.30 -14.89
N PRO A 848 14.70 -34.56 -15.96
CA PRO A 848 15.30 -33.26 -16.27
C PRO A 848 14.67 -32.06 -15.55
N THR A 849 13.55 -32.24 -14.86
CA THR A 849 12.73 -31.17 -14.26
C THR A 849 12.99 -30.95 -12.76
N ILE A 850 13.97 -31.65 -12.19
CA ILE A 850 14.44 -31.45 -10.81
C ILE A 850 15.94 -31.10 -10.81
N PRO A 851 16.46 -30.32 -9.83
CA PRO A 851 17.85 -29.86 -9.82
C PRO A 851 18.88 -31.00 -9.85
N VAL A 852 18.65 -32.06 -9.07
CA VAL A 852 19.54 -33.23 -8.99
C VAL A 852 18.70 -34.50 -9.01
N ASN A 853 18.87 -35.34 -10.04
CA ASN A 853 18.19 -36.64 -10.13
C ASN A 853 19.08 -37.80 -9.63
N ALA A 854 18.53 -39.00 -9.51
CA ALA A 854 19.25 -40.15 -8.94
C ALA A 854 20.51 -40.52 -9.76
N VAL A 855 20.44 -40.46 -11.10
CA VAL A 855 21.59 -40.73 -11.96
C VAL A 855 22.72 -39.72 -11.70
N GLU A 856 22.41 -38.43 -11.65
CA GLU A 856 23.39 -37.37 -11.35
C GLU A 856 23.96 -37.52 -9.95
N TYR A 857 23.12 -37.83 -8.96
CA TYR A 857 23.54 -38.03 -7.58
C TYR A 857 24.58 -39.16 -7.46
N PHE A 858 24.29 -40.34 -8.03
CA PHE A 858 25.21 -41.47 -7.94
C PHE A 858 26.44 -41.34 -8.86
N THR A 859 26.31 -40.74 -10.04
CA THR A 859 27.47 -40.48 -10.91
C THR A 859 28.41 -39.42 -10.32
N ALA A 860 27.87 -38.43 -9.58
CA ALA A 860 28.66 -37.47 -8.82
C ALA A 860 29.39 -38.13 -7.63
N LEU A 861 28.79 -39.18 -7.04
CA LEU A 861 29.45 -40.02 -6.03
C LEU A 861 30.47 -41.01 -6.62
N GLY A 862 30.68 -41.01 -7.94
CA GLY A 862 31.70 -41.81 -8.61
C GLY A 862 31.22 -43.18 -9.12
N TYR A 863 29.92 -43.47 -9.11
CA TYR A 863 29.39 -44.75 -9.59
C TYR A 863 29.08 -44.72 -11.09
N GLN A 864 29.29 -45.86 -11.76
CA GLN A 864 28.75 -46.09 -13.10
C GLN A 864 27.33 -46.61 -12.99
N VAL A 865 26.39 -45.94 -13.67
CA VAL A 865 24.95 -46.20 -13.51
C VAL A 865 24.36 -46.80 -14.78
N TYR A 866 23.62 -47.89 -14.63
CA TYR A 866 22.91 -48.62 -15.68
C TYR A 866 21.42 -48.61 -15.40
N VAL A 867 20.60 -48.33 -16.42
CA VAL A 867 19.14 -48.29 -16.29
C VAL A 867 18.51 -49.08 -17.45
N PRO A 868 18.11 -50.35 -17.24
CA PRO A 868 17.35 -51.10 -18.25
C PRO A 868 15.92 -50.58 -18.35
N ILE A 869 15.31 -50.73 -19.51
CA ILE A 869 13.90 -50.43 -19.76
C ILE A 869 13.19 -51.75 -20.05
N PRO A 870 12.62 -52.43 -19.04
CA PRO A 870 11.97 -53.73 -19.22
C PRO A 870 10.80 -53.66 -20.20
N ARG A 871 10.37 -54.81 -20.73
CA ARG A 871 9.29 -54.91 -21.73
C ARG A 871 7.95 -54.32 -21.27
N PHE A 872 7.71 -54.25 -19.97
CA PHE A 872 6.51 -53.62 -19.40
C PHE A 872 6.64 -52.10 -19.17
N GLY A 873 7.80 -51.52 -19.48
CA GLY A 873 8.09 -50.10 -19.34
C GLY A 873 7.57 -49.30 -20.53
N ARG A 874 8.15 -48.12 -20.80
CA ARG A 874 7.81 -47.32 -21.99
C ARG A 874 8.52 -47.85 -23.24
N THR A 875 8.09 -49.01 -23.74
CA THR A 875 8.63 -49.64 -24.97
C THR A 875 7.50 -50.13 -25.87
N PRO A 876 7.75 -50.33 -27.19
CA PRO A 876 6.76 -50.95 -28.08
C PRO A 876 6.31 -52.34 -27.61
N ALA A 877 7.16 -53.07 -26.88
CA ALA A 877 6.84 -54.39 -26.36
C ALA A 877 5.74 -54.37 -25.27
N ALA A 878 5.50 -53.22 -24.63
CA ALA A 878 4.51 -53.09 -23.56
C ALA A 878 3.07 -53.32 -24.03
N GLU A 879 2.80 -53.05 -25.32
CA GLU A 879 1.48 -53.26 -25.93
C GLU A 879 1.20 -54.73 -26.27
N LEU A 880 2.22 -55.60 -26.23
CA LEU A 880 2.11 -57.02 -26.60
C LEU A 880 1.57 -57.92 -25.47
N GLY A 881 1.33 -57.35 -24.29
CA GLY A 881 0.62 -58.03 -23.20
C GLY A 881 1.43 -59.02 -22.38
N TYR A 882 2.75 -58.85 -22.31
CA TYR A 882 3.63 -59.55 -21.37
C TYR A 882 3.28 -59.24 -19.90
N THR A 883 3.61 -60.17 -19.01
CA THR A 883 3.38 -60.03 -17.56
C THR A 883 4.62 -59.53 -16.82
N VAL A 884 4.50 -59.34 -15.49
CA VAL A 884 5.67 -59.03 -14.64
C VAL A 884 6.63 -60.22 -14.60
N TYR A 885 6.10 -61.45 -14.68
CA TYR A 885 6.91 -62.66 -14.69
C TYR A 885 7.77 -62.72 -15.96
N ASP A 886 7.23 -62.42 -17.13
CA ASP A 886 7.99 -62.40 -18.40
C ASP A 886 9.17 -61.41 -18.36
N ALA A 887 8.97 -60.24 -17.74
CA ALA A 887 9.97 -59.20 -17.66
C ALA A 887 11.20 -59.54 -16.79
N ARG A 888 11.14 -60.60 -15.96
CA ARG A 888 12.33 -61.09 -15.24
C ARG A 888 13.46 -61.50 -16.18
N LEU A 889 13.13 -61.90 -17.41
CA LEU A 889 14.10 -62.23 -18.45
C LEU A 889 14.84 -60.99 -18.96
N ASP A 890 14.19 -59.82 -18.95
CA ASP A 890 14.85 -58.54 -19.30
C ASP A 890 15.82 -58.11 -18.19
N VAL A 891 15.41 -58.31 -16.93
CA VAL A 891 16.29 -58.08 -15.76
C VAL A 891 17.51 -58.99 -15.85
N LEU A 892 17.33 -60.27 -16.19
CA LEU A 892 18.44 -61.21 -16.39
C LEU A 892 19.39 -60.73 -17.48
N ALA A 893 18.87 -60.35 -18.67
CA ALA A 893 19.69 -59.87 -19.77
C ALA A 893 20.51 -58.62 -19.38
N ALA A 894 19.91 -57.69 -18.63
CA ALA A 894 20.61 -56.52 -18.10
C ALA A 894 21.72 -56.89 -17.11
N MET A 895 21.44 -57.79 -16.16
CA MET A 895 22.42 -58.26 -15.18
C MET A 895 23.57 -59.03 -15.84
N GLN A 896 23.27 -59.89 -16.82
CA GLN A 896 24.28 -60.61 -17.60
C GLN A 896 25.21 -59.64 -18.33
N TYR A 897 24.64 -58.60 -18.96
CA TYR A 897 25.45 -57.57 -19.61
C TYR A 897 26.36 -56.86 -18.61
N VAL A 898 25.83 -56.36 -17.48
CA VAL A 898 26.62 -55.63 -16.48
C VAL A 898 27.70 -56.53 -15.88
N HIS A 899 27.37 -57.79 -15.57
CA HIS A 899 28.36 -58.76 -15.07
C HIS A 899 29.46 -59.06 -16.09
N ALA A 900 29.14 -59.15 -17.38
CA ALA A 900 30.14 -59.36 -18.43
C ALA A 900 31.08 -58.14 -18.61
N GLN A 901 30.68 -56.94 -18.17
CA GLN A 901 31.51 -55.73 -18.25
C GLN A 901 32.33 -55.47 -16.98
N HIS A 902 32.06 -56.17 -15.87
CA HIS A 902 32.61 -55.86 -14.55
C HIS A 902 32.96 -57.11 -13.75
N GLU A 903 34.18 -57.15 -13.19
CA GLU A 903 34.60 -58.23 -12.29
C GLU A 903 33.94 -58.14 -10.90
N MET A 904 33.50 -56.95 -10.49
CA MET A 904 32.85 -56.71 -9.19
C MET A 904 31.35 -57.03 -9.22
N LYS A 905 30.82 -57.52 -8.10
CA LYS A 905 29.36 -57.65 -7.92
C LYS A 905 28.68 -56.28 -8.02
N MET A 906 27.55 -56.23 -8.71
CA MET A 906 26.74 -55.02 -8.88
C MET A 906 25.86 -54.77 -7.66
N TYR A 907 25.48 -53.52 -7.45
CA TYR A 907 24.44 -53.17 -6.48
C TYR A 907 23.16 -52.82 -7.23
N VAL A 908 22.03 -53.39 -6.78
CA VAL A 908 20.75 -53.29 -7.50
C VAL A 908 19.79 -52.37 -6.76
N VAL A 909 19.32 -51.33 -7.43
CA VAL A 909 18.19 -50.51 -6.97
C VAL A 909 17.00 -50.88 -7.82
N CYS A 910 15.96 -51.47 -7.26
CA CYS A 910 14.79 -51.87 -8.02
C CYS A 910 13.52 -51.23 -7.48
N HIS A 911 12.65 -50.77 -8.37
CA HIS A 911 11.45 -50.01 -8.02
C HIS A 911 10.18 -50.67 -8.56
N CYS A 912 9.13 -50.71 -7.74
CA CYS A 912 7.79 -51.18 -8.10
C CYS A 912 7.82 -52.55 -8.80
N GLN A 913 7.22 -52.71 -9.98
CA GLN A 913 7.19 -53.98 -10.71
C GLN A 913 8.59 -54.44 -11.18
N GLY A 914 9.56 -53.54 -11.28
CA GLY A 914 10.96 -53.92 -11.49
C GLY A 914 11.52 -54.68 -10.29
N ALA A 915 11.15 -54.28 -9.08
CA ALA A 915 11.50 -55.00 -7.85
C ALA A 915 10.79 -56.36 -7.77
N VAL A 916 9.51 -56.40 -8.17
CA VAL A 916 8.73 -57.64 -8.24
C VAL A 916 9.33 -58.62 -9.26
N ALA A 917 9.67 -58.18 -10.47
CA ALA A 917 10.30 -59.02 -11.49
C ALA A 917 11.68 -59.54 -11.04
N THR A 918 12.46 -58.69 -10.37
CA THR A 918 13.74 -59.09 -9.75
C THR A 918 13.52 -60.15 -8.66
N ALA A 919 12.50 -59.97 -7.80
CA ALA A 919 12.16 -60.94 -6.77
C ALA A 919 11.72 -62.29 -7.37
N MET A 920 10.88 -62.27 -8.40
CA MET A 920 10.43 -63.46 -9.12
C MET A 920 11.60 -64.22 -9.73
N GLY A 921 12.53 -63.53 -10.37
CA GLY A 921 13.71 -64.15 -10.95
C GLY A 921 14.63 -64.79 -9.90
N ILE A 922 14.76 -64.21 -8.71
CA ILE A 922 15.52 -64.85 -7.62
C ILE A 922 14.74 -66.05 -7.05
N LEU A 923 13.43 -65.90 -6.85
CA LEU A 923 12.56 -66.94 -6.31
C LEU A 923 12.44 -68.16 -7.23
N ASP A 924 12.36 -67.98 -8.54
CA ASP A 924 12.25 -69.09 -9.51
C ASP A 924 13.62 -69.65 -9.93
N GLY A 925 14.70 -68.92 -9.65
CA GLY A 925 16.08 -69.33 -9.88
C GLY A 925 16.66 -68.86 -11.22
N THR A 926 15.91 -68.05 -11.97
CA THR A 926 16.35 -67.40 -13.21
C THR A 926 17.50 -66.41 -12.94
N LEU A 927 17.44 -65.69 -11.82
CA LEU A 927 18.46 -64.73 -11.38
C LEU A 927 19.30 -65.31 -10.25
N THR A 928 20.62 -65.14 -10.34
CA THR A 928 21.54 -65.56 -9.29
C THR A 928 21.89 -64.39 -8.36
N PRO A 929 21.69 -64.54 -7.02
CA PRO A 929 22.16 -63.57 -6.04
C PRO A 929 23.68 -63.40 -6.03
N ALA A 930 24.44 -64.35 -6.61
CA ALA A 930 25.90 -64.30 -6.62
C ALA A 930 26.47 -63.05 -7.33
N TRP A 931 25.72 -62.46 -8.26
CA TRP A 931 26.10 -61.22 -8.97
C TRP A 931 25.74 -59.95 -8.21
N ILE A 932 24.97 -60.05 -7.12
CA ILE A 932 24.42 -58.91 -6.37
C ILE A 932 25.19 -58.75 -5.06
N GLN A 933 25.71 -57.55 -4.82
CA GLN A 933 26.38 -57.20 -3.56
C GLN A 933 25.37 -56.84 -2.46
N GLY A 934 24.30 -56.15 -2.84
CA GLY A 934 23.21 -55.70 -1.99
C GLY A 934 22.14 -55.06 -2.86
N MET A 935 20.96 -54.81 -2.29
CA MET A 935 19.87 -54.18 -3.03
C MET A 935 19.06 -53.17 -2.23
N ALA A 936 18.62 -52.12 -2.91
CA ALA A 936 17.58 -51.21 -2.41
C ALA A 936 16.26 -51.51 -3.14
N VAL A 937 15.26 -51.92 -2.39
CA VAL A 937 13.95 -52.33 -2.87
C VAL A 937 12.94 -51.22 -2.57
N SER A 938 12.35 -50.65 -3.61
CA SER A 938 11.44 -49.51 -3.48
C SER A 938 9.98 -49.90 -3.74
N GLN A 939 9.13 -49.59 -2.74
CA GLN A 939 7.68 -49.69 -2.66
C GLN A 939 7.07 -51.09 -2.49
N VAL A 940 7.57 -52.11 -3.19
CA VAL A 940 7.00 -53.48 -3.15
C VAL A 940 8.05 -54.52 -3.55
N PHE A 941 7.89 -55.78 -3.12
CA PHE A 941 8.81 -56.88 -3.43
C PHE A 941 8.07 -58.20 -3.66
N PHE A 942 8.46 -59.32 -3.02
CA PHE A 942 7.79 -60.61 -3.18
C PHE A 942 6.46 -60.76 -2.39
N LYS A 943 6.24 -59.95 -1.34
CA LYS A 943 4.92 -59.77 -0.72
C LYS A 943 4.33 -58.42 -1.16
N GLN A 944 3.04 -58.41 -1.49
CA GLN A 944 2.36 -57.25 -2.07
C GLN A 944 1.06 -56.94 -1.34
N GLN A 945 0.79 -55.69 -1.00
CA GLN A 945 -0.48 -55.28 -0.43
C GLN A 945 -0.92 -53.95 -1.03
N PHE A 946 -2.05 -53.94 -1.73
CA PHE A 946 -2.60 -52.71 -2.27
C PHE A 946 -3.10 -51.77 -1.17
N ALA A 947 -3.00 -50.47 -1.42
CA ALA A 947 -3.70 -49.47 -0.62
C ALA A 947 -5.23 -49.67 -0.71
N PRO A 948 -6.05 -49.20 0.27
CA PRO A 948 -7.46 -49.58 0.39
C PRO A 948 -8.31 -49.43 -0.87
N LEU A 949 -8.20 -48.30 -1.58
CA LEU A 949 -8.96 -48.05 -2.81
C LEU A 949 -8.56 -49.02 -3.94
N ASN A 950 -7.26 -49.32 -4.07
CA ASN A 950 -6.76 -50.27 -5.05
C ASN A 950 -7.12 -51.71 -4.68
N ALA A 951 -7.12 -52.07 -3.41
CA ALA A 951 -7.55 -53.40 -2.95
C ALA A 951 -9.01 -53.66 -3.35
N THR A 952 -9.89 -52.66 -3.21
CA THR A 952 -11.29 -52.72 -3.66
C THR A 952 -11.39 -52.88 -5.18
N LYS A 953 -10.63 -52.10 -5.96
CA LYS A 953 -10.56 -52.25 -7.43
C LYS A 953 -10.11 -53.66 -7.82
N ALA A 954 -9.03 -54.16 -7.20
CA ALA A 954 -8.46 -55.48 -7.45
C ALA A 954 -9.51 -56.59 -7.27
N ARG A 955 -10.21 -56.60 -6.12
CA ARG A 955 -11.21 -57.63 -5.78
C ARG A 955 -12.34 -57.77 -6.79
N THR A 956 -12.77 -56.67 -7.41
CA THR A 956 -13.85 -56.73 -8.41
C THR A 956 -13.38 -57.23 -9.77
N SER A 957 -12.11 -56.98 -10.15
CA SER A 957 -11.55 -57.30 -11.48
C SER A 957 -12.41 -56.80 -12.67
N LEU A 958 -13.36 -55.89 -12.44
CA LEU A 958 -14.30 -55.40 -13.46
C LEU A 958 -13.61 -54.44 -14.41
N PHE A 959 -12.72 -53.58 -13.91
CA PHE A 959 -12.10 -52.52 -14.70
C PHE A 959 -11.33 -53.06 -15.93
N PRO A 960 -10.37 -54.01 -15.81
CA PRO A 960 -9.67 -54.52 -16.99
C PRO A 960 -10.61 -55.18 -18.01
N ARG A 961 -11.62 -55.92 -17.54
CA ARG A 961 -12.59 -56.62 -18.41
C ARG A 961 -13.49 -55.66 -19.17
N VAL A 962 -14.07 -54.69 -18.46
CA VAL A 962 -14.99 -53.70 -19.03
C VAL A 962 -14.23 -52.75 -19.97
N TYR A 963 -13.05 -52.28 -19.57
CA TYR A 963 -12.24 -51.42 -20.42
C TYR A 963 -11.81 -52.14 -21.69
N GLN A 964 -11.33 -53.39 -21.59
CA GLN A 964 -10.93 -54.17 -22.74
C GLN A 964 -12.07 -54.37 -23.74
N ALA A 965 -13.30 -54.59 -23.26
CA ALA A 965 -14.48 -54.73 -24.10
C ALA A 965 -14.88 -53.42 -24.82
N LEU A 966 -14.64 -52.26 -24.19
CA LEU A 966 -15.10 -50.96 -24.72
C LEU A 966 -14.03 -50.20 -25.52
N ALA A 967 -12.76 -50.33 -25.15
CA ALA A 967 -11.67 -49.47 -25.63
C ALA A 967 -10.40 -50.24 -26.05
N GLY A 968 -10.41 -51.58 -25.97
CA GLY A 968 -9.29 -52.43 -26.37
C GLY A 968 -8.30 -52.76 -25.24
N PRO A 969 -7.28 -53.59 -25.51
CA PRO A 969 -6.44 -54.19 -24.49
C PRO A 969 -5.35 -53.25 -23.92
N TRP A 970 -5.13 -52.08 -24.54
CA TRP A 970 -4.14 -51.10 -24.13
C TRP A 970 -4.83 -49.88 -23.50
N PHE A 971 -4.43 -49.54 -22.27
CA PHE A 971 -4.88 -48.33 -21.58
C PHE A 971 -3.77 -47.27 -21.63
N PRO A 972 -3.92 -46.21 -22.44
CA PRO A 972 -2.93 -45.12 -22.48
C PRO A 972 -3.10 -44.19 -21.26
N MET A 973 -2.01 -43.89 -20.53
CA MET A 973 -2.05 -42.94 -19.41
C MET A 973 -2.06 -41.48 -19.87
N SER A 974 -1.66 -41.21 -21.10
CA SER A 974 -1.77 -39.90 -21.74
C SER A 974 -2.84 -39.90 -22.82
N SER A 975 -3.62 -38.82 -22.90
CA SER A 975 -4.58 -38.56 -23.99
C SER A 975 -4.31 -37.19 -24.61
N SER A 976 -4.94 -36.92 -25.74
CA SER A 976 -4.94 -35.62 -26.41
C SER A 976 -6.30 -35.37 -27.08
N PRO A 977 -6.87 -34.16 -26.99
CA PRO A 977 -8.17 -33.83 -27.60
C PRO A 977 -8.19 -33.99 -29.13
N SER A 978 -7.03 -33.85 -29.79
CA SER A 978 -6.94 -33.89 -31.26
C SER A 978 -6.73 -35.29 -31.84
N THR A 979 -6.26 -36.24 -31.04
CA THR A 979 -5.85 -37.58 -31.53
C THR A 979 -6.52 -38.74 -30.78
N SER A 980 -7.19 -38.49 -29.66
CA SER A 980 -7.84 -39.54 -28.86
C SER A 980 -9.29 -39.77 -29.30
N SER A 981 -9.77 -41.02 -29.18
CA SER A 981 -11.16 -41.36 -29.54
C SER A 981 -12.18 -40.72 -28.60
N ALA A 982 -13.43 -40.60 -29.05
CA ALA A 982 -14.52 -40.01 -28.25
C ALA A 982 -14.73 -40.72 -26.89
N VAL A 983 -14.50 -42.03 -26.83
CA VAL A 983 -14.56 -42.82 -25.58
C VAL A 983 -13.48 -42.38 -24.60
N GLN A 984 -12.26 -42.10 -25.08
CA GLN A 984 -11.18 -41.58 -24.24
C GLN A 984 -11.48 -40.16 -23.75
N GLY A 985 -12.10 -39.32 -24.59
CA GLY A 985 -12.54 -37.99 -24.21
C GLY A 985 -13.65 -38.01 -23.13
N LEU A 986 -14.62 -38.91 -23.23
CA LEU A 986 -15.64 -39.11 -22.20
C LEU A 986 -15.03 -39.61 -20.89
N LEU A 987 -14.10 -40.56 -20.96
CA LEU A 987 -13.38 -41.07 -19.81
C LEU A 987 -12.64 -39.94 -19.08
N ASP A 988 -11.93 -39.07 -19.79
CA ASP A 988 -11.23 -37.93 -19.20
C ASP A 988 -12.18 -36.99 -18.43
N GLN A 989 -13.39 -36.76 -18.95
CA GLN A 989 -14.40 -35.95 -18.26
C GLN A 989 -14.94 -36.63 -17.00
N LEU A 990 -15.17 -37.95 -17.04
CA LEU A 990 -15.65 -38.69 -15.87
C LEU A 990 -14.59 -38.76 -14.76
N LEU A 991 -13.31 -38.89 -15.11
CA LEU A 991 -12.23 -39.04 -14.13
C LEU A 991 -11.91 -37.77 -13.35
N ARG A 992 -12.44 -36.60 -13.75
CA ARG A 992 -12.40 -35.36 -12.95
C ARG A 992 -12.94 -35.52 -11.53
N PHE A 993 -13.87 -36.47 -11.35
CA PHE A 993 -14.55 -36.75 -10.09
C PHE A 993 -13.99 -38.00 -9.40
N TYR A 994 -12.93 -38.61 -9.95
CA TYR A 994 -12.32 -39.80 -9.36
C TYR A 994 -11.68 -39.46 -8.00
N PRO A 995 -11.91 -40.25 -6.94
CA PRO A 995 -11.35 -39.97 -5.62
C PRO A 995 -9.84 -40.24 -5.60
N VAL A 996 -9.05 -39.18 -5.46
CA VAL A 996 -7.57 -39.24 -5.40
C VAL A 996 -6.97 -38.95 -4.02
N GLY A 997 -7.82 -38.74 -3.00
CA GLY A 997 -7.42 -38.45 -1.61
C GLY A 997 -7.85 -37.05 -1.16
N PRO A 998 -7.03 -36.35 -0.34
CA PRO A 998 -7.35 -35.01 0.17
C PRO A 998 -7.45 -33.96 -0.96
N LYS A 999 -8.04 -32.79 -0.66
CA LYS A 999 -8.29 -31.74 -1.66
C LYS A 999 -7.01 -31.22 -2.33
N SER A 1000 -5.90 -31.17 -1.59
CA SER A 1000 -4.57 -30.76 -2.07
C SER A 1000 -4.01 -31.63 -3.20
N GLU A 1001 -4.56 -32.84 -3.39
CA GLU A 1001 -4.11 -33.78 -4.43
C GLU A 1001 -4.97 -33.72 -5.69
N ARG A 1002 -5.96 -32.82 -5.75
CA ARG A 1002 -6.80 -32.61 -6.92
C ARG A 1002 -6.07 -31.70 -7.89
N CYS A 1003 -5.95 -32.13 -9.13
CA CYS A 1003 -5.40 -31.32 -10.21
C CYS A 1003 -6.23 -31.47 -11.48
N SER A 1004 -5.88 -30.73 -12.52
CA SER A 1004 -6.54 -30.80 -13.84
C SER A 1004 -5.83 -31.72 -14.85
N SER A 1005 -4.73 -32.37 -14.46
CA SER A 1005 -3.92 -33.23 -15.35
C SER A 1005 -4.64 -34.55 -15.68
N THR A 1006 -4.83 -34.82 -16.98
CA THR A 1006 -5.40 -36.08 -17.44
C THR A 1006 -4.51 -37.28 -17.11
N VAL A 1007 -3.19 -37.11 -17.10
CA VAL A 1007 -2.23 -38.18 -16.76
C VAL A 1007 -2.37 -38.57 -15.28
N CYS A 1008 -2.53 -37.58 -14.38
CA CYS A 1008 -2.78 -37.83 -12.96
C CYS A 1008 -4.09 -38.61 -12.75
N HIS A 1009 -5.15 -38.22 -13.44
CA HIS A 1009 -6.47 -38.85 -13.33
C HIS A 1009 -6.46 -40.31 -13.84
N ARG A 1010 -5.90 -40.52 -15.03
CA ARG A 1010 -5.80 -41.85 -15.66
C ARG A 1010 -4.85 -42.77 -14.89
N GLY A 1011 -3.71 -42.24 -14.46
CA GLY A 1011 -2.78 -42.94 -13.56
C GLY A 1011 -3.43 -43.34 -12.24
N SER A 1012 -4.20 -42.44 -11.62
CA SER A 1012 -4.90 -42.73 -10.35
C SER A 1012 -5.99 -43.80 -10.50
N LEU A 1013 -6.71 -43.82 -11.63
CA LEU A 1013 -7.66 -44.88 -11.94
C LEU A 1013 -6.94 -46.23 -12.03
N CYS A 1014 -5.84 -46.29 -12.78
CA CYS A 1014 -5.15 -47.54 -13.05
C CYS A 1014 -4.36 -48.06 -11.84
N TYR A 1015 -3.53 -47.22 -11.24
CA TYR A 1015 -2.56 -47.61 -10.21
C TYR A 1015 -2.83 -47.00 -8.84
N GLY A 1016 -3.78 -46.08 -8.67
CA GLY A 1016 -3.90 -45.27 -7.46
C GLY A 1016 -2.97 -44.05 -7.49
N ARG A 1017 -3.07 -43.15 -6.50
CA ARG A 1017 -2.26 -41.92 -6.47
C ARG A 1017 -0.77 -42.28 -6.31
N MET A 1018 0.02 -41.94 -7.32
CA MET A 1018 1.43 -42.35 -7.45
C MET A 1018 2.42 -41.37 -6.81
N TRP A 1019 2.02 -40.16 -6.45
CA TRP A 1019 2.89 -39.13 -5.85
C TRP A 1019 2.05 -38.23 -4.95
N SER A 1020 2.70 -37.49 -4.06
CA SER A 1020 2.10 -36.27 -3.53
C SER A 1020 2.43 -35.08 -4.43
N HIS A 1021 1.42 -34.30 -4.79
CA HIS A 1021 1.59 -33.09 -5.60
C HIS A 1021 2.55 -32.07 -4.97
N ALA A 1022 2.64 -32.04 -3.63
CA ALA A 1022 3.59 -31.19 -2.90
C ALA A 1022 5.06 -31.48 -3.25
N ASN A 1023 5.38 -32.72 -3.65
CA ASN A 1023 6.73 -33.15 -3.99
C ASN A 1023 7.09 -32.93 -5.46
N LEU A 1024 6.15 -32.52 -6.31
CA LEU A 1024 6.39 -32.27 -7.72
C LEU A 1024 6.61 -30.77 -8.00
N THR A 1025 7.50 -30.47 -8.95
CA THR A 1025 7.58 -29.13 -9.56
C THR A 1025 6.49 -28.97 -10.62
N HIS A 1026 6.16 -27.74 -11.00
CA HIS A 1026 5.22 -27.48 -12.09
C HIS A 1026 5.66 -28.18 -13.39
N ALA A 1027 6.95 -28.07 -13.72
CA ALA A 1027 7.54 -28.71 -14.90
C ALA A 1027 7.42 -30.24 -14.86
N THR A 1028 7.69 -30.87 -13.72
CA THR A 1028 7.50 -32.33 -13.56
C THR A 1028 6.04 -32.72 -13.77
N HIS A 1029 5.11 -31.99 -13.15
CA HIS A 1029 3.67 -32.29 -13.23
C HIS A 1029 3.10 -32.10 -14.66
N ALA A 1030 3.53 -31.05 -15.36
CA ALA A 1030 3.12 -30.77 -16.74
C ALA A 1030 3.61 -31.82 -17.76
N ARG A 1031 4.70 -32.54 -17.45
CA ARG A 1031 5.38 -33.49 -18.34
C ARG A 1031 5.27 -34.95 -17.88
N LEU A 1032 4.31 -35.24 -17.01
CA LEU A 1032 4.05 -36.63 -16.57
C LEU A 1032 3.76 -37.58 -17.76
N GLY A 1033 3.20 -37.06 -18.86
CA GLY A 1033 2.94 -37.85 -20.07
C GLY A 1033 4.21 -38.32 -20.82
N ASP A 1034 5.36 -37.69 -20.58
CA ASP A 1034 6.64 -38.12 -21.15
C ASP A 1034 7.31 -39.20 -20.29
N VAL A 1035 7.06 -39.16 -18.98
CA VAL A 1035 7.58 -40.15 -18.01
C VAL A 1035 6.73 -41.43 -18.01
N PHE A 1036 5.42 -41.31 -18.26
CA PHE A 1036 4.47 -42.43 -18.20
C PHE A 1036 3.90 -42.82 -19.56
N GLY A 1037 4.04 -44.11 -19.89
CA GLY A 1037 3.41 -44.77 -21.04
C GLY A 1037 1.99 -45.26 -20.72
N GLY A 1038 1.58 -46.39 -21.30
CA GLY A 1038 0.31 -47.05 -20.97
C GLY A 1038 0.51 -48.38 -20.26
N VAL A 1039 -0.57 -49.13 -20.06
CA VAL A 1039 -0.53 -50.48 -19.52
C VAL A 1039 -1.45 -51.40 -20.31
N HIS A 1040 -0.98 -52.63 -20.53
CA HIS A 1040 -1.82 -53.67 -21.11
C HIS A 1040 -2.70 -54.32 -20.05
N MET A 1041 -3.97 -54.60 -20.36
CA MET A 1041 -4.95 -55.14 -19.41
C MET A 1041 -4.56 -56.53 -18.87
N ARG A 1042 -3.84 -57.34 -19.65
CA ARG A 1042 -3.25 -58.61 -19.18
C ARG A 1042 -2.22 -58.40 -18.06
N LEU A 1043 -1.30 -57.45 -18.23
CA LEU A 1043 -0.30 -57.10 -17.22
C LEU A 1043 -0.99 -56.58 -15.95
N LEU A 1044 -1.96 -55.67 -16.10
CA LEU A 1044 -2.71 -55.14 -14.96
C LEU A 1044 -3.47 -56.24 -14.21
N THR A 1045 -4.06 -57.20 -14.93
CA THR A 1045 -4.75 -58.35 -14.33
C THR A 1045 -3.78 -59.23 -13.53
N HIS A 1046 -2.57 -59.47 -14.05
CA HIS A 1046 -1.53 -60.22 -13.35
C HIS A 1046 -1.15 -59.55 -12.03
N VAL A 1047 -0.90 -58.23 -12.08
CA VAL A 1047 -0.59 -57.40 -10.90
C VAL A 1047 -1.75 -57.41 -9.89
N MET A 1048 -3.00 -57.26 -10.35
CA MET A 1048 -4.18 -57.29 -9.49
C MET A 1048 -4.33 -58.63 -8.75
N ARG A 1049 -4.08 -59.76 -9.42
CA ARG A 1049 -4.15 -61.08 -8.76
C ARG A 1049 -3.06 -61.27 -7.71
N MET A 1050 -1.82 -60.87 -8.00
CA MET A 1050 -0.72 -60.93 -7.02
C MET A 1050 -1.01 -60.10 -5.78
N GLY A 1051 -1.52 -58.88 -5.94
CA GLY A 1051 -1.83 -58.02 -4.79
C GLY A 1051 -3.06 -58.47 -3.97
N ILE A 1052 -3.94 -59.32 -4.51
CA ILE A 1052 -5.04 -59.95 -3.73
C ILE A 1052 -4.53 -61.15 -2.92
N ALA A 1053 -3.66 -61.97 -3.51
CA ALA A 1053 -3.08 -63.12 -2.80
C ALA A 1053 -1.94 -62.73 -1.84
N HIS A 1054 -1.53 -61.47 -1.89
CA HIS A 1054 -0.44 -60.90 -1.12
C HIS A 1054 0.97 -61.42 -1.46
N GLU A 1055 1.14 -62.05 -2.62
CA GLU A 1055 2.40 -62.66 -3.03
C GLU A 1055 2.58 -62.75 -4.54
N VAL A 1056 3.82 -62.93 -4.95
CA VAL A 1056 4.20 -63.03 -6.36
C VAL A 1056 3.86 -64.39 -6.97
N MET A 1057 3.41 -64.37 -8.23
CA MET A 1057 3.01 -65.55 -8.97
C MET A 1057 3.60 -65.59 -10.39
N ASP A 1058 3.73 -66.79 -10.94
CA ASP A 1058 4.05 -67.01 -12.35
C ASP A 1058 2.88 -66.62 -13.30
N ASN A 1059 3.00 -66.95 -14.59
CA ASN A 1059 1.97 -66.67 -15.60
C ASN A 1059 0.69 -67.51 -15.42
N GLU A 1060 0.83 -68.66 -14.79
CA GLU A 1060 -0.24 -69.63 -14.49
C GLU A 1060 -0.90 -69.34 -13.13
N PHE A 1061 -0.45 -68.31 -12.41
CA PHE A 1061 -0.90 -67.91 -11.07
C PHE A 1061 -0.51 -68.87 -9.95
N ASN A 1062 0.57 -69.64 -10.10
CA ASN A 1062 1.18 -70.39 -9.01
C ASN A 1062 2.06 -69.47 -8.16
N SER A 1063 1.99 -69.61 -6.84
CA SER A 1063 2.83 -68.84 -5.92
C SER A 1063 4.30 -69.22 -6.05
N LEU A 1064 5.15 -68.20 -6.15
CA LEU A 1064 6.61 -68.39 -6.13
C LEU A 1064 7.19 -68.28 -4.71
N VAL A 1065 6.38 -67.89 -3.72
CA VAL A 1065 6.82 -67.66 -2.33
C VAL A 1065 6.68 -68.95 -1.52
N THR A 1066 7.64 -69.85 -1.70
CA THR A 1066 7.78 -71.08 -0.91
C THR A 1066 9.02 -71.02 -0.03
N ASP A 1067 9.06 -71.78 1.07
CA ASP A 1067 10.24 -71.83 1.96
C ASP A 1067 11.52 -72.20 1.20
N ALA A 1068 11.42 -73.11 0.23
CA ALA A 1068 12.55 -73.52 -0.62
C ALA A 1068 13.06 -72.38 -1.50
N ASN A 1069 12.15 -71.60 -2.09
CA ASN A 1069 12.50 -70.48 -2.95
C ASN A 1069 13.03 -69.29 -2.13
N LEU A 1070 12.47 -69.01 -0.95
CA LEU A 1070 12.91 -67.92 -0.07
C LEU A 1070 14.36 -68.10 0.38
N ARG A 1071 14.85 -69.34 0.53
CA ARG A 1071 16.26 -69.65 0.82
C ARG A 1071 17.24 -69.10 -0.23
N ARG A 1072 16.77 -68.77 -1.44
CA ARG A 1072 17.59 -68.13 -2.47
C ARG A 1072 17.97 -66.67 -2.14
N PHE A 1073 17.34 -66.04 -1.15
CA PHE A 1073 17.75 -64.72 -0.65
C PHE A 1073 18.86 -64.77 0.42
N ALA A 1074 19.30 -65.96 0.83
CA ALA A 1074 20.28 -66.11 1.90
C ALA A 1074 21.57 -65.31 1.63
N GLY A 1075 21.99 -64.51 2.62
CA GLY A 1075 23.21 -63.72 2.57
C GLY A 1075 23.15 -62.43 1.76
N LEU A 1076 21.97 -62.03 1.26
CA LEU A 1076 21.81 -60.80 0.48
C LEU A 1076 21.35 -59.62 1.37
N PRO A 1077 22.15 -58.54 1.49
CA PRO A 1077 21.72 -57.33 2.19
C PRO A 1077 20.62 -56.59 1.41
N ILE A 1078 19.55 -56.19 2.10
CA ILE A 1078 18.41 -55.49 1.48
C ILE A 1078 17.95 -54.29 2.33
N LEU A 1079 17.88 -53.12 1.69
CA LEU A 1079 17.18 -51.93 2.19
C LEU A 1079 15.80 -51.83 1.55
N PHE A 1080 14.75 -51.89 2.37
CA PHE A 1080 13.37 -51.66 1.95
C PHE A 1080 12.98 -50.18 2.13
N LEU A 1081 12.54 -49.55 1.05
CA LEU A 1081 12.07 -48.16 1.02
C LEU A 1081 10.60 -48.11 0.64
N SER A 1082 9.78 -47.35 1.35
CA SER A 1082 8.39 -47.10 0.98
C SER A 1082 7.97 -45.67 1.30
N GLY A 1083 7.13 -45.08 0.45
CA GLY A 1083 6.51 -43.79 0.74
C GLY A 1083 5.32 -43.97 1.68
N GLY A 1084 5.32 -43.26 2.80
CA GLY A 1084 4.27 -43.36 3.83
C GLY A 1084 2.88 -42.93 3.35
N ALA A 1085 2.81 -42.12 2.29
CA ALA A 1085 1.57 -41.66 1.66
C ALA A 1085 1.26 -42.39 0.34
N SER A 1086 1.94 -43.50 0.04
CA SER A 1086 1.69 -44.29 -1.16
C SER A 1086 0.25 -44.83 -1.18
N ALA A 1087 -0.50 -44.48 -2.24
CA ALA A 1087 -1.84 -45.00 -2.49
C ALA A 1087 -1.85 -46.06 -3.60
N VAL A 1088 -0.67 -46.53 -4.03
CA VAL A 1088 -0.50 -47.64 -4.98
C VAL A 1088 -0.45 -48.95 -4.19
N TYR A 1089 0.66 -49.13 -3.48
CA TYR A 1089 0.89 -50.19 -2.50
C TYR A 1089 0.94 -49.58 -1.11
N SER A 1090 0.36 -50.31 -0.15
CA SER A 1090 0.44 -49.99 1.27
C SER A 1090 1.90 -50.15 1.74
N PRO A 1091 2.41 -49.27 2.62
CA PRO A 1091 3.77 -49.41 3.18
C PRO A 1091 4.03 -50.77 3.83
N GLU A 1092 2.99 -51.44 4.28
CA GLU A 1092 2.96 -52.81 4.79
C GLU A 1092 3.54 -53.82 3.79
N SER A 1093 3.45 -53.60 2.47
CA SER A 1093 4.02 -54.49 1.44
C SER A 1093 5.51 -54.74 1.66
N THR A 1094 6.25 -53.67 1.95
CA THR A 1094 7.68 -53.77 2.27
C THR A 1094 7.93 -54.35 3.65
N SER A 1095 7.03 -54.11 4.62
CA SER A 1095 7.13 -54.72 5.96
C SER A 1095 6.98 -56.23 5.87
N MET A 1096 5.98 -56.74 5.16
CA MET A 1096 5.75 -58.18 5.02
C MET A 1096 6.96 -58.92 4.42
N SER A 1097 7.61 -58.33 3.41
CA SER A 1097 8.81 -58.92 2.81
C SER A 1097 10.02 -58.82 3.75
N TYR A 1098 10.15 -57.70 4.45
CA TYR A 1098 11.18 -57.46 5.45
C TYR A 1098 11.09 -58.43 6.63
N ASP A 1099 9.89 -58.60 7.18
CA ASP A 1099 9.60 -59.47 8.31
C ASP A 1099 9.83 -60.94 7.91
N ALA A 1100 9.34 -61.37 6.73
CA ALA A 1100 9.57 -62.72 6.23
C ALA A 1100 11.06 -63.08 6.07
N LEU A 1101 11.91 -62.17 5.59
CA LEU A 1101 13.35 -62.42 5.49
C LEU A 1101 14.04 -62.40 6.85
N ARG A 1102 13.60 -61.54 7.77
CA ARG A 1102 14.15 -61.48 9.13
C ARG A 1102 13.83 -62.72 9.95
N GLU A 1103 12.62 -63.25 9.81
CA GLU A 1103 12.20 -64.50 10.43
C GLU A 1103 13.05 -65.68 9.96
N LEU A 1104 13.45 -65.69 8.68
CA LEU A 1104 14.25 -66.78 8.10
C LEU A 1104 15.76 -66.65 8.33
N PHE A 1105 16.33 -65.44 8.31
CA PHE A 1105 17.79 -65.24 8.27
C PHE A 1105 18.34 -64.31 9.36
N GLY A 1106 17.52 -63.81 10.27
CA GLY A 1106 17.92 -62.85 11.31
C GLY A 1106 17.91 -61.39 10.84
N THR A 1107 18.35 -60.47 11.70
CA THR A 1107 18.11 -59.03 11.53
C THR A 1107 19.24 -58.25 10.86
N ALA A 1108 20.47 -58.78 10.82
CA ALA A 1108 21.67 -58.00 10.52
C ALA A 1108 21.74 -57.45 9.07
N LEU A 1109 21.15 -58.15 8.10
CA LEU A 1109 21.27 -57.84 6.68
C LEU A 1109 20.13 -56.98 6.12
N TYR A 1110 19.08 -56.72 6.92
CA TYR A 1110 17.85 -56.11 6.42
C TYR A 1110 17.55 -54.79 7.13
N GLU A 1111 17.26 -53.76 6.34
CA GLU A 1111 16.78 -52.48 6.81
C GLU A 1111 15.45 -52.09 6.18
N ARG A 1112 14.68 -51.24 6.87
CA ARG A 1112 13.45 -50.65 6.33
C ARG A 1112 13.33 -49.18 6.70
N ARG A 1113 12.95 -48.34 5.72
CA ARG A 1113 12.63 -46.92 5.90
C ARG A 1113 11.28 -46.60 5.27
N VAL A 1114 10.44 -45.87 6.00
CA VAL A 1114 9.19 -45.30 5.51
C VAL A 1114 9.36 -43.79 5.46
N LEU A 1115 9.15 -43.20 4.29
CA LEU A 1115 9.36 -41.78 4.03
C LEU A 1115 8.03 -41.05 4.18
N GLU A 1116 7.85 -40.30 5.26
CA GLU A 1116 6.64 -39.52 5.50
C GLU A 1116 6.45 -38.43 4.44
N GLY A 1117 5.20 -38.19 4.02
CA GLY A 1117 4.87 -37.20 2.98
C GLY A 1117 5.20 -37.62 1.54
N TYR A 1118 5.90 -38.75 1.33
CA TYR A 1118 6.19 -39.29 0.01
C TYR A 1118 5.15 -40.34 -0.43
N GLY A 1119 4.71 -40.25 -1.69
CA GLY A 1119 3.92 -41.25 -2.38
C GLY A 1119 4.76 -42.40 -2.97
N HIS A 1120 4.33 -42.93 -4.13
CA HIS A 1120 4.94 -44.11 -4.72
C HIS A 1120 6.22 -43.78 -5.52
N LEU A 1121 6.14 -42.84 -6.47
CA LEU A 1121 7.22 -42.51 -7.41
C LEU A 1121 7.98 -41.25 -7.08
N ASP A 1122 7.36 -40.31 -6.37
CA ASP A 1122 8.01 -39.10 -5.84
C ASP A 1122 9.13 -39.41 -4.84
N THR A 1123 9.27 -40.66 -4.38
CA THR A 1123 10.50 -41.12 -3.72
C THR A 1123 11.74 -41.00 -4.61
N TRP A 1124 11.59 -41.20 -5.92
CA TRP A 1124 12.67 -41.07 -6.91
C TRP A 1124 12.59 -39.79 -7.73
N MET A 1125 11.38 -39.30 -8.02
CA MET A 1125 11.15 -38.15 -8.90
C MET A 1125 10.78 -36.84 -8.17
N GLY A 1126 10.83 -36.83 -6.84
CA GLY A 1126 10.47 -35.69 -6.02
C GLY A 1126 11.51 -34.57 -6.05
N LYS A 1127 11.07 -33.33 -5.92
CA LYS A 1127 11.92 -32.12 -5.98
C LYS A 1127 13.00 -32.05 -4.88
N ARG A 1128 12.84 -32.83 -3.80
CA ARG A 1128 13.83 -32.96 -2.71
C ARG A 1128 14.34 -34.39 -2.48
N SER A 1129 14.10 -35.32 -3.41
CA SER A 1129 14.52 -36.72 -3.24
C SER A 1129 16.04 -36.86 -3.06
N ASN A 1130 16.84 -35.92 -3.58
CA ASN A 1130 18.28 -35.86 -3.38
C ASN A 1130 18.73 -35.53 -1.95
N VAL A 1131 17.86 -34.90 -1.17
CA VAL A 1131 18.09 -34.58 0.25
C VAL A 1131 17.46 -35.65 1.13
N ASP A 1132 16.24 -36.07 0.81
CA ASP A 1132 15.42 -36.89 1.73
C ASP A 1132 15.51 -38.40 1.47
N VAL A 1133 15.89 -38.85 0.25
CA VAL A 1133 15.78 -40.27 -0.15
C VAL A 1133 17.10 -40.87 -0.60
N TYR A 1134 17.78 -40.25 -1.58
CA TYR A 1134 19.01 -40.80 -2.15
C TYR A 1134 20.14 -41.03 -1.13
N PRO A 1135 20.31 -40.20 -0.08
CA PRO A 1135 21.32 -40.45 0.95
C PRO A 1135 21.15 -41.79 1.67
N PHE A 1136 19.92 -42.23 1.95
CA PHE A 1136 19.70 -43.53 2.61
C PHE A 1136 20.16 -44.70 1.73
N VAL A 1137 19.95 -44.60 0.41
CA VAL A 1137 20.42 -45.62 -0.54
C VAL A 1137 21.94 -45.57 -0.64
N ALA A 1138 22.54 -44.38 -0.71
CA ALA A 1138 23.99 -44.22 -0.77
C ALA A 1138 24.69 -44.75 0.49
N GLU A 1139 24.08 -44.56 1.67
CA GLU A 1139 24.56 -45.13 2.92
C GLU A 1139 24.53 -46.66 2.90
N HIS A 1140 23.43 -47.27 2.44
CA HIS A 1140 23.33 -48.73 2.32
C HIS A 1140 24.32 -49.30 1.29
N VAL A 1141 24.49 -48.63 0.14
CA VAL A 1141 25.52 -48.99 -0.86
C VAL A 1141 26.90 -48.98 -0.20
N LYS A 1142 27.26 -47.91 0.50
CA LYS A 1142 28.56 -47.77 1.17
C LYS A 1142 28.79 -48.87 2.22
N ARG A 1143 27.77 -49.21 3.02
CA ARG A 1143 27.89 -50.30 4.00
C ARG A 1143 28.14 -51.65 3.33
N CYS A 1144 27.38 -51.95 2.27
CA CYS A 1144 27.56 -53.20 1.51
C CYS A 1144 28.94 -53.29 0.84
N GLU A 1145 29.61 -52.15 0.59
CA GLU A 1145 30.99 -52.11 0.11
C GLU A 1145 32.04 -52.29 1.23
N GLN A 1146 31.71 -51.94 2.47
CA GLN A 1146 32.63 -51.97 3.63
C GLN A 1146 32.66 -53.32 4.37
N ASP A 1147 31.57 -54.08 4.37
CA ASP A 1147 31.42 -55.38 5.07
C ASP A 1147 32.28 -56.55 4.49
N ILE A 1148 33.40 -56.25 3.83
CA ILE A 1148 34.35 -57.23 3.24
C ILE A 1148 35.73 -57.21 3.91
N ASN A 1149 35.96 -56.32 4.89
CA ASN A 1149 37.16 -56.38 5.74
C ASN A 1149 36.95 -57.19 7.04
N GLY A 1150 35.85 -57.94 7.15
CA GLY A 1150 35.54 -58.86 8.26
C GLY A 1150 35.71 -60.31 7.86
#